data_AF-A0A2I1N8R7-F1
#
_entry.id   AF-A0A2I1N8R7-F1
#
_cell.length_a   1.000
_cell.length_b   1.000
_cell.length_c   1.000
_cell.angle_alpha   90.00
_cell.angle_beta   90.00
_cell.angle_gamma   90.00
#
_symmetry.space_group_name_H-M   'P 1'
#
loop_
_entity.id
_entity.type
_entity.pdbx_description
1 polymer ?
#
loop_
_entity_poly.entity_id
_entity_poly.type
_entity_poly.pdbx_seq_one_letter_code
_entity_poly.pdbx_strand_id
1 'polypeptide(L)'
;MFKNSRNTTSGGMNLHGTHVAGIILGKKINDYEPYGVAHNAKFYNLGGIEESYYPKDDTNIVNDAFKNKNIKVINHSWGKGLYPLIDTRLVNHRYKNLLDDLKSDLYFPRQWKNKTKINNDIILYAAGRNTEDLINLSKDDKILNVFAAGNSGIISSSIDSVVPSYDEDIRAWLNVGNLNALNTQKNADGSITLKNDFFIEWVGTEKDWNGREKRVGWEGIDGSLISSQLFVGSTNYSLLAPGFEILAANAAKSATYGEKYIPMTGTSMAAPMVSGAATLVAQKYKFLDGAQIADVLLTTANKDLHLPDVVVKAIDNAQAGYYVVYLNKDIPRNYNGTINEEEVKNDLLAMGIPDSNGAITVTKILTQIKENGLIDEKYVKKLTQEEYAGQGVLDVEKALNGLAILDINRLNDKDIENFKGENTAFYTIDTKGLSGIFSNDISQQAWLDSRHLLETDENGKPLAINILDKKYRNIDKIGLKKDGAGTLTLTGENSYKGSTRAGGGTLELKGTDTKKASISGDAYAENKAKFIVDNAVVKQNAYTDNGTLEVKNNNEILGKTYAQNSGIISFIKNSFLKTGEVILETGKIISDNDKTDIKATIETNNFTAKQGKNNIQNVNLDIKSNAINSAKSTLDILGNVFFNFPAATSSFNNFGNINIEDKLEIKSKTDFKNNKNSTLSLDTKDAIFYTLGSFINEGKLNFKTDAVDDLGLIIAGEKAILKNTEKLNVSLVSPENIDIINQKFQDGLGIEIVRTGEGIDANIAKNLITLNEQDSELLELSTEKTGDEKSLYFVMNTKEEYKNKTVQDLIKSINDSKKPDITIPNNKIVGKKSHPGTEPGTEPGTEPGTEPGTEPGTEPGTEPGTEPGTEPGT
;
A
#
# COMPACT_ATOMS: atom_id res chain seq x y z
N MET A 1 -27.69 -7.89 30.87
CA MET A 1 -28.06 -9.32 30.96
C MET A 1 -29.31 -9.53 30.12
N PHE A 2 -29.20 -10.23 28.99
CA PHE A 2 -30.37 -10.57 28.17
C PHE A 2 -31.09 -11.77 28.80
N LYS A 3 -32.38 -11.59 29.08
CA LYS A 3 -33.26 -12.56 29.76
C LYS A 3 -33.75 -13.62 28.77
N ASN A 4 -33.77 -14.87 29.24
CA ASN A 4 -34.52 -16.03 28.71
C ASN A 4 -34.06 -16.60 27.36
N SER A 5 -32.97 -17.37 27.35
CA SER A 5 -32.82 -18.44 26.35
C SER A 5 -33.83 -19.55 26.65
N ARG A 6 -34.87 -19.70 25.82
CA ARG A 6 -35.78 -20.85 25.91
C ARG A 6 -35.23 -22.04 25.12
N ASN A 7 -35.40 -23.23 25.71
CA ASN A 7 -35.21 -24.60 25.21
C ASN A 7 -33.80 -25.23 25.21
N THR A 8 -33.60 -26.12 26.20
CA THR A 8 -33.39 -27.56 25.94
C THR A 8 -34.16 -28.37 27.00
N THR A 9 -34.54 -29.61 26.65
CA THR A 9 -35.19 -30.65 27.48
C THR A 9 -34.36 -31.12 28.69
N SER A 10 -33.31 -30.39 29.06
CA SER A 10 -32.33 -30.71 30.09
C SER A 10 -32.20 -29.60 31.13
N GLY A 11 -33.31 -29.19 31.75
CA GLY A 11 -33.26 -28.43 33.01
C GLY A 11 -32.51 -27.09 32.99
N GLY A 12 -32.56 -26.33 31.90
CA GLY A 12 -32.23 -24.89 31.92
C GLY A 12 -30.77 -24.47 31.67
N MET A 13 -29.88 -25.35 31.21
CA MET A 13 -28.49 -24.97 30.86
C MET A 13 -28.28 -24.98 29.33
N ASN A 14 -28.01 -23.82 28.73
CA ASN A 14 -27.72 -23.68 27.29
C ASN A 14 -26.29 -24.16 26.98
N LEU A 15 -26.16 -25.46 26.71
CA LEU A 15 -24.88 -26.12 26.41
C LEU A 15 -24.24 -25.58 25.12
N HIS A 16 -25.00 -25.49 24.03
CA HIS A 16 -24.50 -25.10 22.71
C HIS A 16 -23.98 -23.65 22.70
N GLY A 17 -24.78 -22.69 23.18
CA GLY A 17 -24.37 -21.29 23.22
C GLY A 17 -23.17 -21.04 24.13
N THR A 18 -23.05 -21.80 25.23
CA THR A 18 -21.87 -21.72 26.12
C THR A 18 -20.63 -22.26 25.44
N HIS A 19 -20.73 -23.36 24.71
CA HIS A 19 -19.63 -23.94 23.95
C HIS A 19 -19.14 -22.96 22.87
N VAL A 20 -20.06 -22.40 22.08
CA VAL A 20 -19.78 -21.39 21.04
C VAL A 20 -19.09 -20.16 21.65
N ALA A 21 -19.62 -19.61 22.74
CA ALA A 21 -19.00 -18.48 23.43
C ALA A 21 -17.61 -18.84 23.98
N GLY A 22 -17.42 -20.07 24.48
CA GLY A 22 -16.14 -20.58 24.96
C GLY A 22 -15.04 -20.60 23.89
N ILE A 23 -15.38 -20.92 22.64
CA ILE A 23 -14.44 -20.90 21.51
C ILE A 23 -13.92 -19.47 21.23
N ILE A 24 -14.78 -18.46 21.39
CA ILE A 24 -14.38 -17.06 21.16
C ILE A 24 -13.68 -16.50 22.40
N LEU A 25 -14.21 -16.75 23.61
CA LEU A 25 -13.96 -15.93 24.81
C LEU A 25 -13.41 -16.71 26.00
N GLY A 26 -13.25 -18.03 25.89
CA GLY A 26 -12.77 -18.87 26.98
C GLY A 26 -11.51 -18.28 27.61
N LYS A 27 -11.55 -17.95 28.90
CA LYS A 27 -10.44 -17.27 29.56
C LYS A 27 -9.21 -18.17 29.53
N LYS A 28 -8.05 -17.62 29.15
CA LYS A 28 -6.77 -18.31 29.30
C LYS A 28 -6.42 -18.42 30.79
N ILE A 29 -6.52 -19.64 31.35
CA ILE A 29 -6.19 -19.94 32.75
C ILE A 29 -4.72 -20.33 32.88
N ASN A 30 -4.23 -21.20 31.99
CA ASN A 30 -2.84 -21.63 31.84
C ASN A 30 -2.63 -22.15 30.40
N ASP A 31 -1.44 -22.64 30.07
CA ASP A 31 -1.10 -23.11 28.71
C ASP A 31 -1.61 -24.53 28.38
N TYR A 32 -2.16 -25.25 29.35
CA TYR A 32 -2.64 -26.63 29.19
C TYR A 32 -4.16 -26.75 29.11
N GLU A 33 -4.90 -25.71 29.51
CA GLU A 33 -6.36 -25.68 29.41
C GLU A 33 -6.82 -24.97 28.13
N PRO A 34 -7.88 -25.45 27.45
CA PRO A 34 -8.47 -24.77 26.30
C PRO A 34 -8.87 -23.33 26.61
N TYR A 35 -8.60 -22.42 25.68
CA TYR A 35 -9.00 -21.02 25.78
C TYR A 35 -9.48 -20.49 24.44
N GLY A 36 -10.27 -19.43 24.49
CA GLY A 36 -10.89 -18.83 23.32
C GLY A 36 -9.92 -18.01 22.50
N VAL A 37 -10.16 -17.93 21.20
CA VAL A 37 -9.31 -17.20 20.23
C VAL A 37 -9.15 -15.73 20.61
N ALA A 38 -10.21 -15.09 21.09
CA ALA A 38 -10.23 -13.69 21.53
C ALA A 38 -10.61 -13.61 23.03
N HIS A 39 -9.89 -14.35 23.88
CA HIS A 39 -10.17 -14.54 25.31
C HIS A 39 -10.27 -13.27 26.19
N ASN A 40 -9.89 -12.09 25.67
CA ASN A 40 -10.00 -10.79 26.36
C ASN A 40 -11.10 -9.87 25.80
N ALA A 41 -11.89 -10.34 24.83
CA ALA A 41 -12.90 -9.52 24.17
C ALA A 41 -14.13 -9.26 25.08
N LYS A 42 -14.81 -8.14 24.80
CA LYS A 42 -16.12 -7.85 25.41
C LYS A 42 -17.19 -8.68 24.72
N PHE A 43 -18.14 -9.18 25.49
CA PHE A 43 -19.17 -10.10 25.00
C PHE A 43 -20.59 -9.63 25.33
N TYR A 44 -21.47 -9.81 24.35
CA TYR A 44 -22.90 -9.65 24.48
C TYR A 44 -23.56 -10.92 23.95
N ASN A 45 -24.48 -11.48 24.73
CA ASN A 45 -25.22 -12.67 24.36
C ASN A 45 -26.67 -12.30 24.04
N LEU A 46 -27.22 -12.80 22.94
CA LEU A 46 -28.64 -12.76 22.64
C LEU A 46 -29.14 -14.19 22.42
N GLY A 47 -30.02 -14.66 23.30
CA GLY A 47 -30.60 -16.00 23.21
C GLY A 47 -31.81 -16.01 22.29
N GLY A 48 -31.68 -16.68 21.13
CA GLY A 48 -32.77 -16.96 20.19
C GLY A 48 -33.02 -15.83 19.19
N ILE A 49 -32.68 -16.07 17.92
CA ILE A 49 -32.97 -15.20 16.76
C ILE A 49 -33.77 -15.98 15.69
N GLU A 50 -34.08 -17.26 15.94
CA GLU A 50 -34.80 -18.09 14.97
C GLU A 50 -36.26 -17.66 14.87
N GLU A 51 -36.58 -16.93 13.81
CA GLU A 51 -37.95 -16.65 13.39
C GLU A 51 -38.56 -17.90 12.73
N SER A 52 -39.85 -18.14 12.99
CA SER A 52 -40.65 -18.97 12.09
C SER A 52 -40.53 -18.40 10.67
N TYR A 53 -40.50 -19.26 9.64
CA TYR A 53 -40.31 -18.94 8.22
C TYR A 53 -41.18 -17.81 7.61
N TYR A 54 -42.11 -17.22 8.37
CA TYR A 54 -43.02 -16.16 7.95
C TYR A 54 -42.83 -14.91 8.81
N PRO A 55 -42.90 -13.70 8.21
CA PRO A 55 -42.79 -12.45 8.95
C PRO A 55 -43.94 -12.36 9.94
N LYS A 56 -43.62 -12.46 11.24
CA LYS A 56 -44.58 -12.14 12.30
C LYS A 56 -44.42 -10.68 12.68
N ASP A 57 -45.55 -10.03 12.90
CA ASP A 57 -45.63 -8.71 13.50
C ASP A 57 -45.19 -8.82 14.95
N ASP A 58 -43.90 -8.54 15.22
CA ASP A 58 -43.47 -7.39 16.02
C ASP A 58 -42.00 -7.60 16.47
N THR A 59 -41.32 -6.49 16.77
CA THR A 59 -40.04 -6.31 17.49
C THR A 59 -38.73 -6.23 16.70
N ASN A 60 -38.13 -5.02 16.71
CA ASN A 60 -36.75 -4.68 16.30
C ASN A 60 -35.69 -5.30 17.23
N ILE A 61 -35.81 -6.57 17.63
CA ILE A 61 -34.98 -7.19 18.68
C ILE A 61 -33.50 -7.10 18.34
N VAL A 62 -33.13 -7.38 17.08
CA VAL A 62 -31.74 -7.38 16.63
C VAL A 62 -31.17 -5.96 16.70
N ASN A 63 -31.89 -4.98 16.16
CA ASN A 63 -31.51 -3.58 16.23
C ASN A 63 -31.39 -3.09 17.69
N ASP A 64 -32.38 -3.34 18.54
CA ASP A 64 -32.33 -2.96 19.97
C ASP A 64 -31.19 -3.67 20.73
N ALA A 65 -30.84 -4.89 20.31
CA ALA A 65 -29.81 -5.69 20.94
C ALA A 65 -28.40 -5.21 20.59
N PHE A 66 -28.14 -4.72 19.38
CA PHE A 66 -26.77 -4.49 18.89
C PHE A 66 -26.46 -3.05 18.46
N LYS A 67 -27.47 -2.31 17.99
CA LYS A 67 -27.27 -0.94 17.49
C LYS A 67 -26.72 -0.04 18.60
N ASN A 68 -25.77 0.83 18.24
CA ASN A 68 -25.10 1.78 19.16
C ASN A 68 -24.32 1.15 20.32
N LYS A 69 -24.04 -0.17 20.34
CA LYS A 69 -23.27 -0.82 21.42
C LYS A 69 -21.79 -1.04 21.10
N ASN A 70 -21.29 -0.39 20.04
CA ASN A 70 -19.92 -0.54 19.56
C ASN A 70 -19.53 -2.01 19.31
N ILE A 71 -20.48 -2.79 18.79
CA ILE A 71 -20.26 -4.16 18.34
C ILE A 71 -19.52 -4.11 17.01
N LYS A 72 -18.52 -4.97 16.84
CA LYS A 72 -17.75 -5.10 15.59
C LYS A 72 -18.05 -6.39 14.84
N VAL A 73 -18.30 -7.46 15.59
CA VAL A 73 -18.51 -8.81 15.06
C VAL A 73 -19.69 -9.45 15.79
N ILE A 74 -20.59 -10.09 15.04
CA ILE A 74 -21.69 -10.92 15.56
C ILE A 74 -21.50 -12.32 14.99
N ASN A 75 -21.53 -13.33 15.86
CA ASN A 75 -21.46 -14.73 15.49
C ASN A 75 -22.86 -15.35 15.43
N HIS A 76 -23.17 -16.05 14.35
CA HIS A 76 -24.44 -16.75 14.12
C HIS A 76 -24.20 -18.25 13.99
N SER A 77 -24.78 -19.01 14.92
CA SER A 77 -24.72 -20.48 14.93
C SER A 77 -26.12 -21.08 14.76
N TRP A 78 -26.90 -20.49 13.86
CA TRP A 78 -28.25 -20.87 13.47
C TRP A 78 -28.42 -20.66 11.96
N GLY A 79 -29.43 -21.28 11.36
CA GLY A 79 -29.76 -21.11 9.94
C GLY A 79 -30.97 -21.93 9.55
N LYS A 80 -31.73 -21.45 8.55
CA LYS A 80 -32.94 -22.12 8.06
C LYS A 80 -32.62 -23.15 6.98
N GLY A 81 -33.37 -24.25 6.93
CA GLY A 81 -33.22 -25.33 5.94
C GLY A 81 -33.70 -24.98 4.52
N LEU A 82 -33.44 -23.77 4.06
CA LEU A 82 -33.74 -23.24 2.73
C LEU A 82 -32.42 -22.98 2.00
N TYR A 83 -32.29 -23.43 0.75
CA TYR A 83 -31.05 -23.40 -0.05
C TYR A 83 -31.34 -22.77 -1.42
N PRO A 84 -31.46 -21.44 -1.49
CA PRO A 84 -32.00 -20.76 -2.67
C PRO A 84 -31.08 -20.79 -3.89
N LEU A 85 -29.76 -20.85 -3.71
CA LEU A 85 -28.79 -20.90 -4.80
C LEU A 85 -28.86 -22.19 -5.63
N ILE A 86 -29.54 -23.21 -5.09
CA ILE A 86 -29.83 -24.48 -5.79
C ILE A 86 -31.34 -24.79 -5.78
N ASP A 87 -32.18 -23.77 -5.56
CA ASP A 87 -33.65 -23.84 -5.52
C ASP A 87 -34.20 -25.06 -4.73
N THR A 88 -33.64 -25.28 -3.54
CA THR A 88 -33.91 -26.49 -2.74
C THR A 88 -34.38 -26.15 -1.34
N ARG A 89 -35.34 -26.93 -0.84
CA ARG A 89 -35.76 -26.95 0.56
C ARG A 89 -35.70 -28.37 1.10
N LEU A 90 -35.23 -28.52 2.34
CA LEU A 90 -35.28 -29.77 3.08
C LEU A 90 -36.44 -29.74 4.09
N VAL A 91 -37.41 -30.64 3.94
CA VAL A 91 -38.54 -30.80 4.88
C VAL A 91 -38.76 -32.28 5.15
N ASN A 92 -38.75 -32.68 6.43
CA ASN A 92 -38.97 -34.07 6.86
C ASN A 92 -38.07 -35.07 6.10
N HIS A 93 -36.77 -34.76 6.00
CA HIS A 93 -35.78 -35.58 5.28
C HIS A 93 -36.05 -35.74 3.77
N ARG A 94 -36.82 -34.85 3.15
CA ARG A 94 -37.13 -34.89 1.71
C ARG A 94 -36.83 -33.57 1.01
N TYR A 95 -36.36 -33.72 -0.24
CA TYR A 95 -36.18 -32.62 -1.17
C TYR A 95 -37.50 -32.06 -1.65
N LYS A 96 -37.60 -30.73 -1.66
CA LYS A 96 -38.61 -29.98 -2.38
C LYS A 96 -37.95 -28.88 -3.19
N ASN A 97 -38.55 -28.54 -4.33
CA ASN A 97 -38.24 -27.28 -5.00
C ASN A 97 -38.63 -26.13 -4.07
N LEU A 98 -37.70 -25.22 -3.79
CA LEU A 98 -37.91 -24.16 -2.81
C LEU A 98 -38.97 -23.18 -3.29
N LEU A 99 -38.85 -22.70 -4.52
CA LEU A 99 -39.77 -21.70 -5.05
C LEU A 99 -41.22 -22.21 -5.12
N ASP A 100 -41.43 -23.44 -5.56
CA ASP A 100 -42.77 -24.05 -5.61
C ASP A 100 -43.36 -24.28 -4.22
N ASP A 101 -42.53 -24.68 -3.25
CA ASP A 101 -42.97 -24.83 -1.87
C ASP A 101 -43.32 -23.46 -1.25
N LEU A 102 -42.55 -22.41 -1.53
CA LEU A 102 -42.88 -21.04 -1.14
C LEU A 102 -44.19 -20.56 -1.78
N LYS A 103 -44.44 -20.83 -3.06
CA LYS A 103 -45.71 -20.45 -3.73
C LYS A 103 -46.94 -21.13 -3.13
N SER A 104 -46.75 -22.28 -2.49
CA SER A 104 -47.82 -23.02 -1.81
C SER A 104 -48.23 -22.40 -0.47
N ASP A 105 -47.40 -21.53 0.10
CA ASP A 105 -47.73 -20.79 1.31
C ASP A 105 -48.85 -19.76 1.08
N LEU A 106 -49.74 -19.65 2.07
CA LEU A 106 -50.87 -18.73 2.09
C LEU A 106 -50.42 -17.26 2.09
N TYR A 107 -49.29 -16.97 2.73
CA TYR A 107 -48.78 -15.60 2.90
C TYR A 107 -47.84 -15.16 1.77
N PHE A 108 -47.45 -16.06 0.86
CA PHE A 108 -46.60 -15.72 -0.27
C PHE A 108 -47.27 -14.67 -1.17
N PRO A 109 -46.61 -13.53 -1.46
CA PRO A 109 -47.22 -12.42 -2.18
C PRO A 109 -47.82 -12.84 -3.52
N ARG A 110 -49.10 -12.47 -3.76
CA ARG A 110 -49.83 -12.87 -4.98
C ARG A 110 -49.12 -12.44 -6.26
N GLN A 111 -48.49 -11.27 -6.26
CA GLN A 111 -47.75 -10.72 -7.39
C GLN A 111 -46.47 -11.51 -7.75
N TRP A 112 -46.00 -12.41 -6.88
CA TRP A 112 -44.81 -13.22 -7.14
C TRP A 112 -45.13 -14.67 -7.54
N LYS A 113 -46.42 -15.06 -7.57
CA LYS A 113 -46.80 -16.46 -7.88
C LYS A 113 -46.42 -16.91 -9.29
N ASN A 114 -46.26 -15.98 -10.23
CA ASN A 114 -45.81 -16.22 -11.60
C ASN A 114 -44.27 -16.26 -11.76
N LYS A 115 -43.49 -15.93 -10.72
CA LYS A 115 -42.03 -15.95 -10.77
C LYS A 115 -41.52 -17.36 -11.06
N THR A 116 -40.54 -17.48 -11.96
CA THR A 116 -39.92 -18.78 -12.29
C THR A 116 -38.55 -18.94 -11.66
N LYS A 117 -37.99 -17.87 -11.06
CA LYS A 117 -36.69 -17.87 -10.39
C LYS A 117 -36.77 -17.15 -9.05
N ILE A 118 -35.84 -17.48 -8.17
CA ILE A 118 -35.65 -16.82 -6.88
C ILE A 118 -34.78 -15.58 -7.12
N ASN A 119 -35.30 -14.40 -6.77
CA ASN A 119 -34.58 -13.12 -6.84
C ASN A 119 -34.44 -12.52 -5.44
N ASN A 120 -33.73 -11.39 -5.32
CA ASN A 120 -33.53 -10.69 -4.05
C ASN A 120 -34.82 -10.43 -3.25
N ASP A 121 -35.93 -10.05 -3.92
CA ASP A 121 -37.20 -9.76 -3.25
C ASP A 121 -37.77 -11.01 -2.54
N ILE A 122 -37.69 -12.17 -3.18
CA ILE A 122 -38.11 -13.46 -2.60
C ILE A 122 -37.18 -13.89 -1.47
N ILE A 123 -35.88 -13.64 -1.60
CA ILE A 123 -34.88 -13.97 -0.57
C ILE A 123 -35.13 -13.19 0.71
N LEU A 124 -35.32 -11.86 0.62
CA LEU A 124 -35.62 -11.03 1.79
C LEU A 124 -36.90 -11.49 2.49
N TYR A 125 -37.95 -11.84 1.73
CA TYR A 125 -39.18 -12.40 2.29
C TYR A 125 -38.93 -13.73 3.03
N ALA A 126 -38.21 -14.67 2.42
CA ALA A 126 -37.99 -15.99 3.00
C ALA A 126 -36.96 -15.99 4.15
N ALA A 127 -35.99 -15.07 4.12
CA ALA A 127 -34.98 -14.88 5.16
C ALA A 127 -35.55 -14.22 6.43
N GLY A 128 -36.65 -13.47 6.33
CA GLY A 128 -37.36 -12.90 7.48
C GLY A 128 -36.73 -11.62 8.05
N ARG A 129 -37.42 -11.01 9.02
CA ARG A 129 -37.11 -9.65 9.50
C ARG A 129 -35.84 -9.58 10.33
N ASN A 130 -35.53 -10.62 11.10
CA ASN A 130 -34.27 -10.67 11.83
C ASN A 130 -33.05 -10.64 10.89
N THR A 131 -33.14 -11.32 9.74
CA THR A 131 -32.04 -11.31 8.76
C THR A 131 -31.97 -9.96 8.04
N GLU A 132 -33.11 -9.33 7.73
CA GLU A 132 -33.17 -7.96 7.20
C GLU A 132 -32.53 -6.93 8.16
N ASP A 133 -32.80 -7.03 9.47
CA ASP A 133 -32.15 -6.19 10.47
C ASP A 133 -30.63 -6.38 10.50
N LEU A 134 -30.14 -7.62 10.38
CA LEU A 134 -28.71 -7.91 10.31
C LEU A 134 -28.07 -7.35 9.03
N ILE A 135 -28.77 -7.41 7.90
CA ILE A 135 -28.35 -6.78 6.64
C ILE A 135 -28.18 -5.27 6.85
N ASN A 136 -29.15 -4.62 7.50
CA ASN A 136 -29.07 -3.20 7.81
C ASN A 136 -27.89 -2.88 8.73
N LEU A 137 -27.65 -3.67 9.79
CA LEU A 137 -26.46 -3.50 10.65
C LEU A 137 -25.14 -3.67 9.88
N SER A 138 -25.08 -4.56 8.89
CA SER A 138 -23.90 -4.71 8.03
C SER A 138 -23.69 -3.52 7.10
N LYS A 139 -24.76 -3.00 6.49
CA LYS A 139 -24.66 -1.92 5.50
C LYS A 139 -24.49 -0.55 6.14
N ASP A 140 -25.23 -0.28 7.21
CA ASP A 140 -25.31 1.04 7.85
C ASP A 140 -24.29 1.18 8.98
N ASP A 141 -24.31 0.25 9.94
CA ASP A 141 -23.44 0.28 11.13
C ASP A 141 -22.07 -0.37 10.89
N LYS A 142 -21.88 -0.98 9.71
CA LYS A 142 -20.65 -1.68 9.29
C LYS A 142 -20.23 -2.78 10.26
N ILE A 143 -21.20 -3.53 10.78
CA ILE A 143 -20.97 -4.66 11.68
C ILE A 143 -20.76 -5.94 10.87
N LEU A 144 -19.73 -6.70 11.20
CA LEU A 144 -19.46 -7.99 10.57
C LEU A 144 -20.36 -9.08 11.16
N ASN A 145 -21.18 -9.70 10.32
CA ASN A 145 -21.92 -10.91 10.69
C ASN A 145 -21.21 -12.16 10.18
N VAL A 146 -20.96 -13.13 11.05
CA VAL A 146 -20.27 -14.39 10.75
C VAL A 146 -21.23 -15.54 10.93
N PHE A 147 -21.64 -16.19 9.84
CA PHE A 147 -22.62 -17.27 9.83
C PHE A 147 -21.96 -18.63 9.70
N ALA A 148 -22.40 -19.58 10.52
CA ALA A 148 -22.25 -20.99 10.24
C ALA A 148 -23.02 -21.35 8.96
N ALA A 149 -22.37 -22.02 8.00
CA ALA A 149 -23.02 -22.41 6.75
C ALA A 149 -24.25 -23.28 7.01
N GLY A 150 -24.08 -24.28 7.89
CA GLY A 150 -25.05 -25.27 8.37
C GLY A 150 -24.55 -26.71 8.22
N ASN A 151 -25.31 -27.68 8.77
CA ASN A 151 -24.84 -29.06 8.99
C ASN A 151 -25.67 -30.16 8.31
N SER A 152 -26.44 -29.82 7.28
CA SER A 152 -27.35 -30.77 6.60
C SER A 152 -26.72 -31.54 5.45
N GLY A 153 -25.41 -31.40 5.18
CA GLY A 153 -24.74 -32.07 4.05
C GLY A 153 -25.17 -31.58 2.66
N ILE A 154 -25.76 -30.38 2.57
CA ILE A 154 -26.17 -29.78 1.29
C ILE A 154 -24.99 -29.06 0.65
N ILE A 155 -24.84 -29.15 -0.67
CA ILE A 155 -23.74 -28.52 -1.43
C ILE A 155 -23.80 -26.99 -1.47
N SER A 156 -24.88 -26.40 -0.97
CA SER A 156 -25.06 -24.96 -0.82
C SER A 156 -25.42 -24.63 0.63
N SER A 157 -25.16 -23.40 1.03
CA SER A 157 -25.35 -22.93 2.39
C SER A 157 -26.78 -22.44 2.65
N SER A 158 -27.13 -22.33 3.94
CA SER A 158 -28.46 -21.93 4.38
C SER A 158 -28.81 -20.49 3.96
N ILE A 159 -30.09 -20.20 3.72
CA ILE A 159 -30.57 -18.90 3.20
C ILE A 159 -30.00 -17.68 3.93
N ASP A 160 -29.91 -17.73 5.26
CA ASP A 160 -29.44 -16.60 6.07
C ASP A 160 -27.96 -16.29 5.79
N SER A 161 -27.13 -17.29 5.47
CA SER A 161 -25.72 -17.06 5.19
C SER A 161 -25.44 -16.62 3.76
N VAL A 162 -26.39 -16.81 2.83
CA VAL A 162 -26.18 -16.57 1.39
C VAL A 162 -26.88 -15.33 0.84
N VAL A 163 -27.48 -14.50 1.70
CA VAL A 163 -28.06 -13.21 1.30
C VAL A 163 -27.08 -12.32 0.51
N PRO A 164 -25.74 -12.31 0.75
CA PRO A 164 -24.84 -11.49 -0.05
C PRO A 164 -24.73 -11.89 -1.53
N SER A 165 -25.14 -13.12 -1.91
CA SER A 165 -25.20 -13.52 -3.33
C SER A 165 -26.37 -12.87 -4.08
N TYR A 166 -27.35 -12.29 -3.37
CA TYR A 166 -28.50 -11.60 -3.94
C TYR A 166 -28.46 -10.09 -3.76
N ASP A 167 -27.65 -9.59 -2.82
CA ASP A 167 -27.31 -8.16 -2.68
C ASP A 167 -25.81 -8.01 -2.39
N GLU A 168 -25.04 -7.65 -3.41
CA GLU A 168 -23.57 -7.56 -3.34
C GLU A 168 -23.05 -6.33 -2.58
N ASP A 169 -23.96 -5.48 -2.07
CA ASP A 169 -23.59 -4.41 -1.14
C ASP A 169 -23.45 -4.94 0.32
N ILE A 170 -23.89 -6.17 0.60
CA ILE A 170 -23.74 -6.84 1.89
C ILE A 170 -22.34 -7.44 2.02
N ARG A 171 -21.36 -6.61 2.42
CA ARG A 171 -19.94 -7.03 2.47
C ARG A 171 -19.42 -7.38 3.85
N ALA A 172 -20.02 -6.84 4.90
CA ALA A 172 -19.67 -7.18 6.28
C ALA A 172 -20.34 -8.51 6.69
N TRP A 173 -20.08 -9.57 5.92
CA TRP A 173 -20.73 -10.87 6.03
C TRP A 173 -19.74 -11.99 5.71
N LEU A 174 -19.76 -13.07 6.48
CA LEU A 174 -18.96 -14.27 6.25
C LEU A 174 -19.81 -15.52 6.41
N ASN A 175 -19.53 -16.52 5.58
CA ASN A 175 -20.16 -17.83 5.58
C ASN A 175 -19.11 -18.91 5.87
N VAL A 176 -19.28 -19.69 6.93
CA VAL A 176 -18.21 -20.51 7.49
C VAL A 176 -18.56 -21.99 7.44
N GLY A 177 -17.76 -22.73 6.68
CA GLY A 177 -17.81 -24.19 6.59
C GLY A 177 -16.92 -24.86 7.64
N ASN A 178 -17.20 -26.13 7.91
CA ASN A 178 -16.49 -26.90 8.91
C ASN A 178 -15.31 -27.66 8.26
N LEU A 179 -14.12 -27.48 8.83
CA LEU A 179 -12.93 -28.26 8.57
C LEU A 179 -12.61 -29.20 9.72
N ASN A 180 -12.21 -30.43 9.42
CA ASN A 180 -11.60 -31.31 10.40
C ASN A 180 -10.09 -31.11 10.49
N ALA A 181 -9.65 -30.49 11.58
CA ALA A 181 -8.23 -30.25 11.85
C ALA A 181 -7.43 -31.54 12.11
N LEU A 182 -8.04 -32.62 12.62
CA LEU A 182 -7.37 -33.91 12.86
C LEU A 182 -7.02 -34.63 11.55
N ASN A 183 -7.78 -34.36 10.49
CA ASN A 183 -7.58 -34.91 9.14
C ASN A 183 -6.88 -33.92 8.20
N THR A 184 -6.25 -32.88 8.78
CA THR A 184 -5.60 -31.82 8.04
C THR A 184 -4.12 -31.76 8.39
N GLN A 185 -3.27 -31.62 7.38
CA GLN A 185 -1.83 -31.45 7.56
C GLN A 185 -1.38 -30.13 6.92
N LYS A 186 -0.74 -29.27 7.72
CA LYS A 186 0.02 -28.14 7.19
C LYS A 186 1.40 -28.65 6.76
N ASN A 187 1.71 -28.54 5.48
CA ASN A 187 2.97 -28.96 4.90
C ASN A 187 4.07 -27.93 5.18
N ALA A 188 5.33 -28.31 4.96
CA ALA A 188 6.49 -27.44 5.24
C ALA A 188 6.52 -26.17 4.36
N ASP A 189 5.95 -26.24 3.16
CA ASP A 189 5.79 -25.11 2.24
C ASP A 189 4.61 -24.18 2.61
N GLY A 190 3.83 -24.54 3.64
CA GLY A 190 2.66 -23.81 4.09
C GLY A 190 1.34 -24.22 3.42
N SER A 191 1.38 -25.08 2.40
CA SER A 191 0.17 -25.66 1.80
C SER A 191 -0.57 -26.55 2.81
N ILE A 192 -1.86 -26.76 2.60
CA ILE A 192 -2.71 -27.56 3.50
C ILE A 192 -3.24 -28.78 2.75
N THR A 193 -2.88 -29.97 3.22
CA THR A 193 -3.45 -31.24 2.73
C THR A 193 -4.64 -31.63 3.58
N LEU A 194 -5.80 -31.80 2.94
CA LEU A 194 -6.98 -32.41 3.54
C LEU A 194 -6.96 -33.88 3.18
N LYS A 195 -6.72 -34.72 4.18
CA LYS A 195 -6.75 -36.17 4.00
C LYS A 195 -8.21 -36.63 3.85
N ASN A 196 -8.40 -37.75 3.16
CA ASN A 196 -9.72 -38.30 2.87
C ASN A 196 -10.09 -39.46 3.78
N ASP A 197 -9.57 -39.48 5.01
CA ASP A 197 -9.76 -40.61 5.90
C ASP A 197 -11.20 -40.61 6.41
N PHE A 198 -12.01 -41.57 5.94
CA PHE A 198 -13.42 -41.69 6.32
C PHE A 198 -13.60 -42.05 7.80
N PHE A 199 -12.76 -42.96 8.31
CA PHE A 199 -12.66 -43.30 9.72
C PHE A 199 -11.43 -42.63 10.32
N ILE A 200 -11.62 -42.01 11.47
CA ILE A 200 -10.55 -41.31 12.20
C ILE A 200 -10.47 -41.92 13.59
N GLU A 201 -9.27 -42.36 13.95
CA GLU A 201 -8.91 -42.80 15.28
C GLU A 201 -7.89 -41.81 15.86
N TRP A 202 -8.16 -41.31 17.07
CA TRP A 202 -7.13 -40.69 17.90
C TRP A 202 -6.86 -41.58 19.10
N VAL A 203 -5.59 -41.82 19.36
CA VAL A 203 -5.12 -42.62 20.50
C VAL A 203 -4.03 -41.87 21.23
N GLY A 204 -4.28 -41.60 22.51
CA GLY A 204 -3.30 -41.08 23.46
C GLY A 204 -3.16 -41.99 24.69
N THR A 205 -2.28 -41.57 25.58
CA THR A 205 -2.03 -42.22 26.88
C THR A 205 -2.11 -41.17 27.99
N GLU A 206 -3.03 -41.38 28.93
CA GLU A 206 -3.15 -40.59 30.16
C GLU A 206 -2.75 -41.44 31.37
N LYS A 207 -2.35 -40.82 32.48
CA LYS A 207 -2.14 -41.56 33.74
C LYS A 207 -3.44 -41.61 34.54
N ASP A 208 -3.86 -42.80 34.95
CA ASP A 208 -4.98 -42.96 35.87
C ASP A 208 -4.63 -42.45 37.29
N TRP A 209 -5.60 -42.47 38.20
CA TRP A 209 -5.42 -42.05 39.61
C TRP A 209 -4.30 -42.81 40.35
N ASN A 210 -3.88 -43.96 39.83
CA ASN A 210 -2.80 -44.78 40.38
C ASN A 210 -1.47 -44.59 39.64
N GLY A 211 -1.37 -43.60 38.73
CA GLY A 211 -0.18 -43.32 37.94
C GLY A 211 0.08 -44.30 36.79
N ARG A 212 -0.86 -45.19 36.46
CA ARG A 212 -0.71 -46.16 35.36
C ARG A 212 -1.14 -45.55 34.05
N GLU A 213 -0.42 -45.87 32.97
CA GLU A 213 -0.81 -45.46 31.63
C GLU A 213 -2.14 -46.13 31.22
N LYS A 214 -3.12 -45.31 30.93
CA LYS A 214 -4.43 -45.63 30.39
C LYS A 214 -4.46 -45.15 28.95
N ARG A 215 -4.71 -46.06 28.02
CA ARG A 215 -5.02 -45.71 26.63
C ARG A 215 -6.34 -44.93 26.62
N VAL A 216 -6.32 -43.71 26.12
CA VAL A 216 -7.49 -42.85 25.93
C VAL A 216 -7.58 -42.57 24.45
N GLY A 217 -8.73 -42.82 23.84
CA GLY A 217 -8.87 -42.64 22.40
C GLY A 217 -10.31 -42.61 21.98
N TRP A 218 -10.53 -42.08 20.79
CA TRP A 218 -11.82 -42.03 20.14
C TRP A 218 -11.68 -42.51 18.70
N GLU A 219 -12.64 -43.29 18.24
CA GLU A 219 -12.78 -43.71 16.84
C GLU A 219 -14.15 -43.24 16.34
N GLY A 220 -14.19 -42.65 15.15
CA GLY A 220 -15.46 -42.33 14.51
C GLY A 220 -15.32 -41.78 13.10
N ILE A 221 -16.46 -41.40 12.53
CA ILE A 221 -16.57 -40.92 11.14
C ILE A 221 -16.29 -39.42 11.10
N ASP A 222 -15.53 -38.96 10.11
CA ASP A 222 -15.27 -37.54 9.90
C ASP A 222 -16.55 -36.74 9.59
N GLY A 223 -17.07 -36.07 10.62
CA GLY A 223 -18.25 -35.22 10.58
C GLY A 223 -18.16 -34.06 9.57
N SER A 224 -16.96 -33.53 9.33
CA SER A 224 -16.72 -32.40 8.42
C SER A 224 -16.85 -32.83 6.95
N LEU A 225 -16.36 -34.04 6.66
CA LEU A 225 -16.46 -34.63 5.33
C LEU A 225 -17.90 -34.98 5.02
N ILE A 226 -18.68 -35.47 5.99
CA ILE A 226 -20.04 -35.97 5.74
C ILE A 226 -21.15 -34.92 5.85
N SER A 227 -21.13 -33.98 6.79
CA SER A 227 -22.35 -33.20 7.13
C SER A 227 -22.21 -31.68 6.95
N SER A 228 -20.99 -31.16 6.80
CA SER A 228 -20.81 -29.74 6.51
C SER A 228 -21.42 -29.38 5.17
N GLN A 229 -22.09 -28.23 5.12
CA GLN A 229 -22.51 -27.64 3.86
C GLN A 229 -21.32 -27.06 3.10
N LEU A 230 -21.50 -26.93 1.78
CA LEU A 230 -20.53 -26.35 0.85
C LEU A 230 -21.01 -25.00 0.30
N PHE A 231 -20.24 -24.41 -0.60
CA PHE A 231 -20.34 -23.00 -0.98
C PHE A 231 -20.79 -22.77 -2.43
N VAL A 232 -21.51 -23.72 -3.04
CA VAL A 232 -22.09 -23.51 -4.37
C VAL A 232 -22.91 -22.21 -4.38
N GLY A 233 -22.49 -21.27 -5.24
CA GLY A 233 -23.06 -19.94 -5.41
C GLY A 233 -22.74 -18.89 -4.32
N SER A 234 -21.86 -19.19 -3.36
CA SER A 234 -21.56 -18.30 -2.20
C SER A 234 -20.05 -18.15 -1.92
N THR A 235 -19.20 -18.41 -2.91
CA THR A 235 -17.73 -18.51 -2.72
C THR A 235 -17.05 -17.19 -2.32
N ASN A 236 -17.58 -16.03 -2.72
CA ASN A 236 -16.96 -14.71 -2.52
C ASN A 236 -16.79 -14.30 -1.05
N TYR A 237 -17.59 -14.85 -0.14
CA TYR A 237 -17.61 -14.48 1.28
C TYR A 237 -17.57 -15.73 2.17
N SER A 238 -17.13 -16.86 1.61
CA SER A 238 -17.06 -18.13 2.32
C SER A 238 -15.63 -18.52 2.64
N LEU A 239 -15.41 -19.21 3.77
CA LEU A 239 -14.12 -19.84 4.11
C LEU A 239 -14.32 -21.02 5.06
N LEU A 240 -13.30 -21.87 5.18
CA LEU A 240 -13.27 -22.99 6.11
C LEU A 240 -12.57 -22.61 7.42
N ALA A 241 -13.08 -23.13 8.55
CA ALA A 241 -12.39 -23.08 9.82
C ALA A 241 -12.58 -24.38 10.61
N PRO A 242 -11.66 -24.70 11.55
CA PRO A 242 -11.77 -25.89 12.39
C PRO A 242 -13.11 -25.94 13.14
N GLY A 243 -13.87 -27.01 12.95
CA GLY A 243 -15.16 -27.21 13.61
C GLY A 243 -15.46 -28.67 13.97
N PHE A 244 -14.48 -29.57 13.89
CA PHE A 244 -14.61 -30.98 14.27
C PHE A 244 -13.92 -31.24 15.62
N GLU A 245 -14.63 -31.90 16.54
CA GLU A 245 -14.14 -32.27 17.89
C GLU A 245 -13.50 -31.09 18.64
N ILE A 246 -14.09 -29.90 18.52
CA ILE A 246 -13.57 -28.68 19.14
C ILE A 246 -13.92 -28.71 20.63
N LEU A 247 -12.89 -28.66 21.48
CA LEU A 247 -13.04 -28.69 22.93
C LEU A 247 -13.30 -27.27 23.48
N ALA A 248 -14.46 -27.05 24.11
CA ALA A 248 -14.76 -25.78 24.78
C ALA A 248 -15.62 -25.95 26.04
N ALA A 249 -15.99 -24.82 26.67
CA ALA A 249 -16.63 -24.77 27.98
C ALA A 249 -17.95 -25.59 28.05
N ASN A 250 -18.07 -26.42 29.08
CA ASN A 250 -19.22 -27.29 29.30
C ASN A 250 -20.21 -26.69 30.32
N ALA A 251 -21.42 -26.33 29.86
CA ALA A 251 -22.47 -25.82 30.75
C ALA A 251 -23.31 -26.92 31.41
N ALA A 252 -23.23 -28.18 30.98
CA ALA A 252 -24.14 -29.23 31.44
C ALA A 252 -23.76 -29.82 32.81
N LYS A 253 -22.56 -29.52 33.32
CA LYS A 253 -22.06 -30.04 34.60
C LYS A 253 -21.44 -28.91 35.44
N SER A 254 -21.73 -28.90 36.74
CA SER A 254 -21.08 -28.00 37.70
C SER A 254 -19.57 -28.27 37.74
N ALA A 255 -18.75 -27.21 37.79
CA ALA A 255 -17.29 -27.23 37.87
C ALA A 255 -16.71 -28.05 39.04
N THR A 256 -17.56 -28.54 39.96
CA THR A 256 -17.15 -29.21 41.20
C THR A 256 -16.93 -30.72 41.05
N TYR A 257 -17.53 -31.41 40.06
CA TYR A 257 -17.46 -32.89 39.94
C TYR A 257 -17.57 -33.45 38.50
N GLY A 258 -17.32 -32.67 37.44
CA GLY A 258 -17.45 -33.12 36.05
C GLY A 258 -16.40 -32.57 35.08
N GLU A 259 -16.36 -33.13 33.86
CA GLU A 259 -15.51 -32.66 32.76
C GLU A 259 -15.80 -31.17 32.45
N LYS A 260 -14.83 -30.30 32.74
CA LYS A 260 -14.89 -28.83 32.56
C LYS A 260 -15.15 -28.42 31.10
N TYR A 261 -14.78 -29.28 30.17
CA TYR A 261 -14.83 -29.07 28.74
C TYR A 261 -15.56 -30.24 28.05
N ILE A 262 -16.17 -29.97 26.91
CA ILE A 262 -16.83 -30.99 26.09
C ILE A 262 -16.44 -30.76 24.62
N PRO A 263 -16.14 -31.81 23.84
CA PRO A 263 -15.92 -31.65 22.42
C PRO A 263 -17.26 -31.57 21.67
N MET A 264 -17.34 -30.68 20.68
CA MET A 264 -18.49 -30.59 19.78
C MET A 264 -18.04 -30.41 18.33
N THR A 265 -18.88 -30.89 17.41
CA THR A 265 -18.64 -30.85 15.96
C THR A 265 -19.75 -30.07 15.25
N GLY A 266 -19.37 -29.21 14.30
CA GLY A 266 -20.27 -28.55 13.36
C GLY A 266 -19.75 -27.20 12.87
N THR A 267 -20.42 -26.64 11.85
CA THR A 267 -20.19 -25.25 11.40
C THR A 267 -20.44 -24.23 12.51
N SER A 268 -21.26 -24.57 13.51
CA SER A 268 -21.44 -23.79 14.74
C SER A 268 -20.16 -23.68 15.59
N MET A 269 -19.19 -24.57 15.43
CA MET A 269 -17.90 -24.53 16.10
C MET A 269 -16.82 -23.87 15.22
N ALA A 270 -16.99 -23.92 13.90
CA ALA A 270 -16.12 -23.22 12.94
C ALA A 270 -16.36 -21.70 12.91
N ALA A 271 -17.61 -21.25 12.84
CA ALA A 271 -17.97 -19.82 12.83
C ALA A 271 -17.38 -19.01 14.01
N PRO A 272 -17.39 -19.51 15.28
CA PRO A 272 -16.78 -18.78 16.38
C PRO A 272 -15.25 -18.68 16.28
N MET A 273 -14.55 -19.64 15.64
CA MET A 273 -13.11 -19.49 15.37
C MET A 273 -12.85 -18.27 14.48
N VAL A 274 -13.65 -18.12 13.42
CA VAL A 274 -13.59 -16.97 12.49
C VAL A 274 -13.97 -15.67 13.20
N SER A 275 -15.01 -15.69 14.05
CA SER A 275 -15.42 -14.52 14.84
C SER A 275 -14.35 -14.08 15.83
N GLY A 276 -13.64 -15.03 16.45
CA GLY A 276 -12.48 -14.76 17.28
C GLY A 276 -11.35 -14.11 16.48
N ALA A 277 -11.00 -14.67 15.32
CA ALA A 277 -10.00 -14.09 14.42
C ALA A 277 -10.36 -12.67 13.95
N ALA A 278 -11.62 -12.45 13.55
CA ALA A 278 -12.17 -11.14 13.20
C ALA A 278 -11.99 -10.13 14.34
N THR A 279 -12.18 -10.57 15.58
CA THR A 279 -12.00 -9.73 16.77
C THR A 279 -10.54 -9.34 16.98
N LEU A 280 -9.59 -10.25 16.74
CA LEU A 280 -8.16 -9.95 16.79
C LEU A 280 -7.74 -8.97 15.69
N VAL A 281 -8.24 -9.14 14.46
CA VAL A 281 -8.05 -8.19 13.34
C VAL A 281 -8.61 -6.82 13.71
N ALA A 282 -9.83 -6.75 14.25
CA ALA A 282 -10.46 -5.51 14.69
C ALA A 282 -9.68 -4.83 15.85
N GLN A 283 -9.04 -5.61 16.72
CA GLN A 283 -8.19 -5.09 17.79
C GLN A 283 -6.91 -4.47 17.23
N LYS A 284 -6.26 -5.14 16.27
CA LYS A 284 -5.02 -4.68 15.64
C LYS A 284 -5.26 -3.47 14.73
N TYR A 285 -6.33 -3.52 13.94
CA TYR A 285 -6.68 -2.51 12.94
C TYR A 285 -8.01 -1.84 13.28
N LYS A 286 -8.01 -1.05 14.37
CA LYS A 286 -9.22 -0.41 14.94
C LYS A 286 -10.00 0.50 13.98
N PHE A 287 -9.37 0.95 12.90
CA PHE A 287 -10.00 1.80 11.89
C PHE A 287 -10.83 1.01 10.87
N LEU A 288 -10.55 -0.29 10.69
CA LEU A 288 -11.28 -1.14 9.76
C LEU A 288 -12.74 -1.28 10.18
N ASP A 289 -13.60 -1.29 9.17
CA ASP A 289 -15.01 -1.60 9.33
C ASP A 289 -15.29 -3.10 9.12
N GLY A 290 -16.52 -3.55 9.31
CA GLY A 290 -16.87 -4.98 9.22
C GLY A 290 -16.62 -5.59 7.84
N ALA A 291 -16.79 -4.82 6.76
CA ALA A 291 -16.53 -5.30 5.40
C ALA A 291 -15.03 -5.49 5.20
N GLN A 292 -14.22 -4.52 5.63
CA GLN A 292 -12.77 -4.60 5.50
C GLN A 292 -12.15 -5.67 6.42
N ILE A 293 -12.74 -5.93 7.60
CA ILE A 293 -12.32 -7.07 8.45
C ILE A 293 -12.63 -8.39 7.74
N ALA A 294 -13.79 -8.52 7.10
CA ALA A 294 -14.11 -9.70 6.30
C ALA A 294 -13.12 -9.88 5.15
N ASP A 295 -12.80 -8.80 4.43
CA ASP A 295 -11.86 -8.84 3.30
C ASP A 295 -10.44 -9.21 3.75
N VAL A 296 -9.98 -8.75 4.91
CA VAL A 296 -8.70 -9.24 5.48
C VAL A 296 -8.76 -10.75 5.66
N LEU A 297 -9.77 -11.29 6.36
CA LEU A 297 -9.87 -12.74 6.61
C LEU A 297 -9.99 -13.58 5.33
N LEU A 298 -10.76 -13.11 4.35
CA LEU A 298 -10.98 -13.79 3.08
C LEU A 298 -9.74 -13.75 2.18
N THR A 299 -9.06 -12.62 2.11
CA THR A 299 -7.90 -12.45 1.22
C THR A 299 -6.63 -13.10 1.80
N THR A 300 -6.58 -13.32 3.12
CA THR A 300 -5.48 -14.04 3.76
C THR A 300 -5.76 -15.52 3.98
N ALA A 301 -6.98 -16.00 3.76
CA ALA A 301 -7.29 -17.42 3.85
C ALA A 301 -6.36 -18.24 2.93
N ASN A 302 -5.91 -19.39 3.43
CA ASN A 302 -4.96 -20.23 2.72
C ASN A 302 -5.67 -21.00 1.61
N LYS A 303 -5.34 -20.64 0.36
CA LYS A 303 -5.88 -21.21 -0.88
C LYS A 303 -5.00 -22.31 -1.45
N ASP A 304 -3.82 -22.55 -0.89
CA ASP A 304 -2.94 -23.60 -1.36
C ASP A 304 -3.34 -24.92 -0.70
N LEU A 305 -4.33 -25.59 -1.32
CA LEU A 305 -5.00 -26.76 -0.77
C LEU A 305 -4.75 -27.99 -1.64
N HIS A 306 -4.26 -29.06 -1.00
CA HIS A 306 -4.31 -30.40 -1.58
C HIS A 306 -5.57 -31.09 -1.10
N LEU A 307 -6.63 -30.97 -1.91
CA LEU A 307 -7.92 -31.58 -1.64
C LEU A 307 -7.94 -33.08 -2.00
N PRO A 308 -8.86 -33.87 -1.42
CA PRO A 308 -9.12 -35.22 -1.91
C PRO A 308 -9.81 -35.22 -3.28
N ASP A 309 -9.65 -36.28 -4.06
CA ASP A 309 -10.30 -36.42 -5.37
C ASP A 309 -11.84 -36.41 -5.28
N VAL A 310 -12.36 -37.09 -4.26
CA VAL A 310 -13.81 -37.32 -4.05
C VAL A 310 -14.13 -37.17 -2.57
N VAL A 311 -15.25 -36.51 -2.25
CA VAL A 311 -15.84 -36.44 -0.91
C VAL A 311 -17.32 -36.84 -0.95
N VAL A 312 -17.87 -37.28 0.18
CA VAL A 312 -19.29 -37.67 0.30
C VAL A 312 -19.98 -36.75 1.28
N LYS A 313 -21.11 -36.14 0.90
CA LYS A 313 -21.99 -35.42 1.83
C LYS A 313 -23.22 -36.24 2.16
N ALA A 314 -23.35 -36.67 3.41
CA ALA A 314 -24.53 -37.29 3.99
C ALA A 314 -25.60 -36.23 4.27
N ILE A 315 -26.69 -36.28 3.51
CA ILE A 315 -27.75 -35.28 3.61
C ILE A 315 -28.63 -35.61 4.80
N ASP A 316 -28.75 -34.67 5.73
CA ASP A 316 -29.54 -34.79 6.95
C ASP A 316 -29.23 -36.08 7.73
N ASN A 317 -27.95 -36.26 8.05
CA ASN A 317 -27.42 -37.48 8.69
C ASN A 317 -27.74 -38.75 7.90
N ALA A 318 -27.60 -38.68 6.57
CA ALA A 318 -27.88 -39.76 5.60
C ALA A 318 -29.35 -40.18 5.46
N GLN A 319 -30.28 -39.49 6.12
CA GLN A 319 -31.72 -39.82 6.02
C GLN A 319 -32.33 -39.37 4.69
N ALA A 320 -31.78 -38.28 4.11
CA ALA A 320 -32.29 -37.67 2.90
C ALA A 320 -31.45 -37.97 1.64
N GLY A 321 -30.43 -38.82 1.76
CA GLY A 321 -29.56 -39.23 0.65
C GLY A 321 -28.09 -38.87 0.86
N TYR A 322 -27.33 -38.92 -0.24
CA TYR A 322 -25.95 -38.46 -0.30
C TYR A 322 -25.68 -37.59 -1.52
N TYR A 323 -24.66 -36.74 -1.42
CA TYR A 323 -23.92 -36.25 -2.58
C TYR A 323 -22.57 -36.95 -2.68
N VAL A 324 -22.16 -37.30 -3.89
CA VAL A 324 -20.78 -37.69 -4.22
C VAL A 324 -20.15 -36.53 -4.99
N VAL A 325 -19.13 -35.91 -4.42
CA VAL A 325 -18.55 -34.66 -4.92
C VAL A 325 -17.14 -34.92 -5.40
N TYR A 326 -16.91 -34.71 -6.68
CA TYR A 326 -15.63 -34.78 -7.36
C TYR A 326 -14.96 -33.40 -7.35
N LEU A 327 -13.68 -33.33 -6.95
CA LEU A 327 -12.92 -32.09 -6.80
C LEU A 327 -11.72 -32.04 -7.76
N ASN A 328 -10.82 -33.02 -7.67
CA ASN A 328 -9.56 -33.01 -8.44
C ASN A 328 -9.57 -33.89 -9.70
N LYS A 329 -10.63 -34.67 -9.91
CA LYS A 329 -10.82 -35.47 -11.14
C LYS A 329 -12.22 -35.35 -11.70
N ASP A 330 -12.37 -35.65 -12.99
CA ASP A 330 -13.67 -35.59 -13.66
C ASP A 330 -14.62 -36.69 -13.17
N ILE A 331 -15.93 -36.47 -13.31
CA ILE A 331 -16.93 -37.49 -13.03
C ILE A 331 -16.72 -38.64 -14.03
N PRO A 332 -16.55 -39.88 -13.57
CA PRO A 332 -16.30 -41.01 -14.45
C PRO A 332 -17.54 -41.31 -15.30
N ARG A 333 -17.33 -41.50 -16.61
CA ARG A 333 -18.43 -41.68 -17.58
C ARG A 333 -18.18 -42.88 -18.47
N ASN A 334 -19.25 -43.61 -18.75
CA ASN A 334 -19.31 -44.62 -19.80
C ASN A 334 -19.28 -43.96 -21.18
N TYR A 335 -19.02 -44.75 -22.22
CA TYR A 335 -19.01 -44.27 -23.62
C TYR A 335 -20.33 -43.62 -24.06
N ASN A 336 -21.47 -44.03 -23.49
CA ASN A 336 -22.79 -43.46 -23.76
C ASN A 336 -23.07 -42.15 -22.99
N GLY A 337 -22.10 -41.64 -22.23
CA GLY A 337 -22.20 -40.42 -21.44
C GLY A 337 -22.81 -40.57 -20.05
N THR A 338 -23.38 -41.73 -19.69
CA THR A 338 -23.90 -41.96 -18.33
C THR A 338 -22.74 -42.10 -17.33
N ILE A 339 -22.99 -41.77 -16.06
CA ILE A 339 -21.99 -41.91 -15.00
C ILE A 339 -21.63 -43.40 -14.84
N ASN A 340 -20.33 -43.71 -14.75
CA ASN A 340 -19.82 -45.06 -14.57
C ASN A 340 -19.92 -45.46 -13.09
N GLU A 341 -20.89 -46.31 -12.77
CA GLU A 341 -21.14 -46.79 -11.40
C GLU A 341 -19.97 -47.58 -10.80
N GLU A 342 -19.26 -48.38 -11.59
CA GLU A 342 -18.16 -49.22 -11.08
C GLU A 342 -16.97 -48.35 -10.67
N GLU A 343 -16.66 -47.32 -11.47
CA GLU A 343 -15.64 -46.33 -11.12
C GLU A 343 -16.04 -45.50 -9.90
N VAL A 344 -17.30 -45.05 -9.81
CA VAL A 344 -17.82 -44.37 -8.59
C VAL A 344 -17.70 -45.29 -7.37
N LYS A 345 -18.02 -46.58 -7.50
CA LYS A 345 -17.87 -47.56 -6.41
C LYS A 345 -16.41 -47.65 -5.96
N ASN A 346 -15.48 -47.78 -6.90
CA ASN A 346 -14.05 -47.89 -6.61
C ASN A 346 -13.50 -46.63 -5.92
N ASP A 347 -13.97 -45.46 -6.36
CA ASP A 347 -13.61 -44.19 -5.74
C ASP A 347 -14.06 -44.11 -4.29
N LEU A 348 -15.30 -44.50 -4.00
CA LEU A 348 -15.85 -44.51 -2.64
C LEU A 348 -15.12 -45.50 -1.73
N LEU A 349 -14.75 -46.68 -2.26
CA LEU A 349 -13.94 -47.66 -1.52
C LEU A 349 -12.53 -47.12 -1.22
N ALA A 350 -11.92 -46.39 -2.15
CA ALA A 350 -10.61 -45.78 -1.96
C ALA A 350 -10.60 -44.71 -0.86
N MET A 351 -11.76 -44.13 -0.51
CA MET A 351 -11.93 -43.24 0.65
C MET A 351 -11.92 -43.98 2.00
N GLY A 352 -11.93 -45.32 2.00
CA GLY A 352 -12.07 -46.13 3.20
C GLY A 352 -13.51 -46.29 3.70
N ILE A 353 -14.52 -45.94 2.88
CA ILE A 353 -15.93 -46.21 3.19
C ILE A 353 -16.16 -47.73 3.11
N PRO A 354 -16.80 -48.35 4.11
CA PRO A 354 -17.03 -49.79 4.09
C PRO A 354 -18.02 -50.16 2.97
N ASP A 355 -17.74 -51.25 2.25
CA ASP A 355 -18.59 -51.70 1.13
C ASP A 355 -20.01 -52.06 1.63
N SER A 356 -20.06 -52.79 2.74
CA SER A 356 -21.25 -53.23 3.46
C SER A 356 -21.03 -53.20 4.98
N ASN A 357 -22.12 -53.19 5.75
CA ASN A 357 -22.15 -53.13 7.22
C ASN A 357 -21.62 -51.81 7.83
N GLY A 358 -22.54 -50.97 8.31
CA GLY A 358 -22.21 -49.67 8.91
C GLY A 358 -23.38 -48.68 8.79
N ALA A 359 -23.28 -47.53 9.46
CA ALA A 359 -24.27 -46.45 9.34
C ALA A 359 -24.29 -45.89 7.91
N ILE A 360 -23.10 -45.62 7.36
CA ILE A 360 -22.83 -45.17 5.99
C ILE A 360 -21.99 -46.26 5.31
N THR A 361 -22.38 -46.68 4.11
CA THR A 361 -21.67 -47.71 3.32
C THR A 361 -21.74 -47.38 1.83
N VAL A 362 -20.80 -47.89 1.04
CA VAL A 362 -20.80 -47.72 -0.42
C VAL A 362 -22.11 -48.23 -1.04
N THR A 363 -22.59 -49.40 -0.59
CA THR A 363 -23.87 -49.96 -1.05
C THR A 363 -25.06 -49.01 -0.80
N LYS A 364 -25.14 -48.38 0.39
CA LYS A 364 -26.22 -47.44 0.73
C LYS A 364 -26.14 -46.16 -0.09
N ILE A 365 -24.93 -45.65 -0.29
CA ILE A 365 -24.68 -44.45 -1.11
C ILE A 365 -25.14 -44.72 -2.54
N LEU A 366 -24.63 -45.77 -3.19
CA LEU A 366 -24.99 -46.14 -4.56
C LEU A 366 -26.50 -46.38 -4.74
N THR A 367 -27.19 -46.88 -3.72
CA THR A 367 -28.64 -47.08 -3.76
C THR A 367 -29.40 -45.76 -3.77
N GLN A 368 -28.95 -44.77 -3.00
CA GLN A 368 -29.67 -43.50 -2.81
C GLN A 368 -29.35 -42.43 -3.86
N ILE A 369 -28.24 -42.56 -4.60
CA ILE A 369 -27.88 -41.62 -5.67
C ILE A 369 -28.43 -42.01 -7.05
N LYS A 370 -29.22 -43.09 -7.13
CA LYS A 370 -29.80 -43.59 -8.39
C LYS A 370 -31.24 -43.17 -8.57
N GLU A 371 -31.59 -42.83 -9.80
CA GLU A 371 -32.96 -42.70 -10.28
C GLU A 371 -33.14 -43.59 -11.53
N ASN A 372 -34.25 -44.33 -11.61
CA ASN A 372 -34.51 -45.28 -12.71
C ASN A 372 -33.38 -46.30 -13.00
N GLY A 373 -32.63 -46.67 -11.96
CA GLY A 373 -31.54 -47.66 -12.05
C GLY A 373 -30.19 -47.11 -12.52
N LEU A 374 -30.09 -45.81 -12.81
CA LEU A 374 -28.86 -45.12 -13.20
C LEU A 374 -28.47 -44.09 -12.14
N ILE A 375 -27.17 -43.82 -11.99
CA ILE A 375 -26.70 -42.73 -11.11
C ILE A 375 -27.15 -41.39 -11.68
N ASP A 376 -27.76 -40.57 -10.85
CA ASP A 376 -28.33 -39.27 -11.24
C ASP A 376 -27.35 -38.12 -11.01
N GLU A 377 -27.21 -37.25 -12.01
CA GLU A 377 -26.37 -36.03 -12.00
C GLU A 377 -26.77 -35.03 -10.90
N LYS A 378 -27.97 -35.17 -10.33
CA LYS A 378 -28.41 -34.41 -9.17
C LYS A 378 -27.55 -34.71 -7.95
N TYR A 379 -27.14 -35.96 -7.74
CA TYR A 379 -26.42 -36.39 -6.53
C TYR A 379 -24.90 -36.51 -6.74
N VAL A 380 -24.45 -36.65 -7.98
CA VAL A 380 -23.00 -36.68 -8.30
C VAL A 380 -22.60 -35.37 -8.95
N LYS A 381 -21.72 -34.61 -8.28
CA LYS A 381 -21.34 -33.25 -8.68
C LYS A 381 -19.83 -33.11 -8.85
N LYS A 382 -19.40 -32.38 -9.86
CA LYS A 382 -18.05 -31.83 -9.96
C LYS A 382 -18.11 -30.40 -9.40
N LEU A 383 -17.30 -30.11 -8.40
CA LEU A 383 -17.20 -28.78 -7.79
C LEU A 383 -15.79 -28.23 -7.90
N THR A 384 -15.65 -26.91 -7.91
CA THR A 384 -14.33 -26.26 -7.82
C THR A 384 -13.80 -26.29 -6.38
N GLN A 385 -12.51 -25.99 -6.23
CA GLN A 385 -11.92 -25.77 -4.92
C GLN A 385 -12.66 -24.69 -4.13
N GLU A 386 -13.06 -23.58 -4.76
CA GLU A 386 -13.79 -22.51 -4.07
C GLU A 386 -15.23 -22.90 -3.72
N GLU A 387 -15.90 -23.72 -4.51
CA GLU A 387 -17.22 -24.24 -4.14
C GLU A 387 -17.14 -25.20 -2.94
N TYR A 388 -15.98 -25.83 -2.71
CA TYR A 388 -15.73 -26.67 -1.54
C TYR A 388 -15.21 -25.89 -0.33
N ALA A 389 -14.22 -25.03 -0.52
CA ALA A 389 -13.43 -24.38 0.54
C ALA A 389 -13.60 -22.85 0.62
N GLY A 390 -14.37 -22.24 -0.28
CA GLY A 390 -14.56 -20.80 -0.34
C GLY A 390 -13.27 -20.09 -0.75
N GLN A 391 -12.89 -19.06 -0.01
CA GLN A 391 -11.62 -18.37 -0.17
C GLN A 391 -10.45 -19.13 0.49
N GLY A 392 -10.67 -20.33 1.03
CA GLY A 392 -9.64 -21.18 1.63
C GLY A 392 -9.86 -21.43 3.11
N VAL A 393 -8.80 -21.89 3.79
CA VAL A 393 -8.81 -22.16 5.23
C VAL A 393 -8.37 -20.91 6.00
N LEU A 394 -9.05 -20.58 7.11
CA LEU A 394 -8.72 -19.46 7.99
C LEU A 394 -7.22 -19.46 8.38
N ASP A 395 -6.52 -18.37 8.05
CA ASP A 395 -5.13 -18.13 8.45
C ASP A 395 -5.05 -16.85 9.29
N VAL A 396 -5.03 -17.03 10.61
CA VAL A 396 -5.04 -15.91 11.57
C VAL A 396 -3.71 -15.17 11.57
N GLU A 397 -2.59 -15.87 11.40
CA GLU A 397 -1.26 -15.27 11.40
C GLU A 397 -1.12 -14.32 10.20
N LYS A 398 -1.50 -14.80 9.01
CA LYS A 398 -1.50 -13.97 7.80
C LYS A 398 -2.53 -12.84 7.88
N ALA A 399 -3.72 -13.08 8.43
CA ALA A 399 -4.74 -12.03 8.64
C ALA A 399 -4.24 -10.89 9.54
N LEU A 400 -3.47 -11.22 10.58
CA LEU A 400 -2.86 -10.23 11.45
C LEU A 400 -1.79 -9.39 10.74
N ASN A 401 -1.32 -9.75 9.55
CA ASN A 401 -0.43 -8.93 8.73
C ASN A 401 -1.19 -7.96 7.79
N GLY A 402 -2.52 -7.93 7.85
CA GLY A 402 -3.36 -7.00 7.07
C GLY A 402 -3.86 -7.59 5.75
N LEU A 403 -4.37 -6.73 4.87
CA LEU A 403 -4.94 -7.13 3.58
C LEU A 403 -3.89 -7.80 2.69
N ALA A 404 -4.27 -8.81 1.88
CA ALA A 404 -3.34 -9.49 0.95
C ALA A 404 -3.76 -9.44 -0.54
N ILE A 405 -5.02 -9.07 -0.83
CA ILE A 405 -5.55 -8.99 -2.20
C ILE A 405 -6.49 -7.79 -2.30
N LEU A 406 -6.36 -6.99 -3.35
CA LEU A 406 -7.40 -6.07 -3.80
C LEU A 406 -8.35 -6.83 -4.73
N ASP A 407 -9.51 -7.25 -4.22
CA ASP A 407 -10.44 -8.12 -4.95
C ASP A 407 -11.64 -7.33 -5.49
N ILE A 408 -11.75 -7.20 -6.82
CA ILE A 408 -12.88 -6.49 -7.45
C ILE A 408 -14.20 -7.24 -7.33
N ASN A 409 -14.19 -8.56 -7.07
CA ASN A 409 -15.39 -9.34 -6.78
C ASN A 409 -16.01 -8.97 -5.41
N ARG A 410 -15.31 -8.13 -4.64
CA ARG A 410 -15.74 -7.54 -3.38
C ARG A 410 -16.01 -6.03 -3.50
N LEU A 411 -16.02 -5.48 -4.72
CA LEU A 411 -16.29 -4.08 -5.03
C LEU A 411 -17.56 -3.94 -5.90
N ASN A 412 -18.09 -2.72 -6.01
CA ASN A 412 -19.28 -2.40 -6.81
C ASN A 412 -19.13 -1.00 -7.41
N ASP A 413 -20.16 -0.55 -8.13
CA ASP A 413 -20.11 0.70 -8.90
C ASP A 413 -19.68 1.93 -8.10
N LYS A 414 -19.97 1.98 -6.79
CA LYS A 414 -19.58 3.12 -5.93
C LYS A 414 -18.08 3.20 -5.66
N ASP A 415 -17.38 2.09 -5.87
CA ASP A 415 -15.94 1.94 -5.68
C ASP A 415 -15.17 2.23 -6.99
N ILE A 416 -15.89 2.53 -8.08
CA ILE A 416 -15.32 2.86 -9.39
C ILE A 416 -15.26 4.37 -9.57
N GLU A 417 -14.06 4.89 -9.82
CA GLU A 417 -13.82 6.30 -10.14
C GLU A 417 -13.34 6.44 -11.60
N ASN A 418 -13.79 7.48 -12.33
CA ASN A 418 -13.12 7.88 -13.56
C ASN A 418 -11.87 8.69 -13.18
N PHE A 419 -10.72 8.04 -13.20
CA PHE A 419 -9.46 8.59 -12.75
C PHE A 419 -8.49 8.70 -13.93
N LYS A 420 -8.04 9.92 -14.20
CA LYS A 420 -7.15 10.25 -15.33
C LYS A 420 -7.66 9.74 -16.70
N GLY A 421 -8.97 9.77 -16.89
CA GLY A 421 -9.61 9.37 -18.15
C GLY A 421 -9.94 7.89 -18.28
N GLU A 422 -9.66 7.08 -17.25
CA GLU A 422 -9.94 5.64 -17.23
C GLU A 422 -10.80 5.26 -16.02
N ASN A 423 -11.69 4.28 -16.18
CA ASN A 423 -12.44 3.75 -15.03
C ASN A 423 -11.50 2.86 -14.21
N THR A 424 -11.30 3.21 -12.95
CA THR A 424 -10.41 2.50 -12.02
C THR A 424 -11.19 2.11 -10.77
N ALA A 425 -11.02 0.87 -10.31
CA ALA A 425 -11.59 0.41 -9.05
C ALA A 425 -10.64 0.78 -7.90
N PHE A 426 -11.14 1.42 -6.84
CA PHE A 426 -10.34 1.76 -5.66
C PHE A 426 -10.87 1.05 -4.42
N TYR A 427 -10.03 0.20 -3.83
CA TYR A 427 -10.24 -0.25 -2.46
C TYR A 427 -9.86 0.90 -1.53
N THR A 428 -10.84 1.46 -0.82
CA THR A 428 -10.63 2.66 0.00
C THR A 428 -10.55 2.32 1.49
N ILE A 429 -9.52 2.82 2.17
CA ILE A 429 -9.32 2.70 3.61
C ILE A 429 -9.33 4.09 4.24
N ASP A 430 -10.33 4.37 5.08
CA ASP A 430 -10.31 5.52 5.98
C ASP A 430 -9.71 5.10 7.33
N THR A 431 -8.56 5.68 7.69
CA THR A 431 -7.93 5.35 8.98
C THR A 431 -8.53 6.07 10.17
N LYS A 432 -9.45 7.02 10.00
CA LYS A 432 -10.16 7.69 11.10
C LYS A 432 -9.21 8.30 12.16
N GLY A 433 -8.05 8.78 11.72
CA GLY A 433 -7.01 9.35 12.59
C GLY A 433 -6.10 8.33 13.29
N LEU A 434 -6.26 7.03 13.05
CA LEU A 434 -5.47 5.96 13.64
C LEU A 434 -4.35 5.48 12.70
N SER A 435 -3.42 4.69 13.23
CA SER A 435 -2.32 4.14 12.45
C SER A 435 -2.34 2.61 12.40
N GLY A 436 -1.85 2.03 11.30
CA GLY A 436 -1.71 0.59 11.13
C GLY A 436 -0.67 0.22 10.07
N ILE A 437 -0.14 -1.01 10.19
CA ILE A 437 0.87 -1.56 9.29
C ILE A 437 0.28 -2.80 8.59
N PHE A 438 0.26 -2.79 7.27
CA PHE A 438 0.02 -3.97 6.45
C PHE A 438 1.37 -4.49 5.94
N SER A 439 1.69 -5.70 6.36
CA SER A 439 2.98 -6.36 6.07
C SER A 439 2.89 -7.54 5.12
N ASN A 440 1.68 -7.91 4.69
CA ASN A 440 1.51 -8.82 3.56
C ASN A 440 1.88 -8.14 2.24
N ASP A 441 2.30 -8.94 1.27
CA ASP A 441 2.34 -8.54 -0.13
C ASP A 441 0.89 -8.45 -0.65
N ILE A 442 0.50 -7.29 -1.18
CA ILE A 442 -0.85 -7.07 -1.69
C ILE A 442 -0.88 -7.32 -3.20
N SER A 443 -1.64 -8.33 -3.61
CA SER A 443 -1.91 -8.64 -5.02
C SER A 443 -3.29 -8.11 -5.45
N GLN A 444 -3.79 -8.50 -6.62
CA GLN A 444 -5.13 -8.16 -7.07
C GLN A 444 -5.85 -9.38 -7.64
N GLN A 445 -7.18 -9.38 -7.54
CA GLN A 445 -8.05 -10.38 -8.16
C GLN A 445 -8.98 -9.66 -9.13
N ALA A 446 -8.88 -10.04 -10.41
CA ALA A 446 -9.78 -9.58 -11.45
C ALA A 446 -11.17 -10.22 -11.29
N TRP A 447 -12.15 -9.65 -11.97
CA TRP A 447 -13.53 -10.11 -11.94
C TRP A 447 -13.67 -11.56 -12.43
N LEU A 448 -14.54 -12.34 -11.78
CA LEU A 448 -14.81 -13.73 -12.09
C LEU A 448 -16.33 -13.98 -12.14
N ASP A 449 -16.91 -14.05 -13.34
CA ASP A 449 -18.35 -14.29 -13.54
C ASP A 449 -18.88 -15.49 -12.73
N SER A 450 -18.07 -16.55 -12.55
CA SER A 450 -18.43 -17.76 -11.80
C SER A 450 -18.68 -17.54 -10.31
N ARG A 451 -18.29 -16.40 -9.75
CA ARG A 451 -18.51 -16.07 -8.32
C ARG A 451 -19.75 -15.20 -8.08
N HIS A 452 -20.48 -14.84 -9.14
CA HIS A 452 -21.61 -13.91 -9.09
C HIS A 452 -22.88 -14.52 -9.68
N LEU A 453 -24.04 -14.11 -9.14
CA LEU A 453 -25.33 -14.53 -9.66
C LEU A 453 -25.76 -13.63 -10.82
N LEU A 454 -25.31 -13.99 -12.04
CA LEU A 454 -25.49 -13.17 -13.24
C LEU A 454 -26.80 -13.38 -13.99
N GLU A 455 -27.60 -14.33 -13.54
CA GLU A 455 -28.86 -14.66 -14.18
C GLU A 455 -29.91 -13.55 -14.05
N THR A 456 -30.90 -13.59 -14.94
CA THR A 456 -32.07 -12.72 -14.91
C THR A 456 -33.35 -13.53 -14.71
N ASP A 457 -34.38 -12.87 -14.18
CA ASP A 457 -35.74 -13.37 -14.05
C ASP A 457 -36.48 -13.39 -15.39
N GLU A 458 -37.74 -13.84 -15.38
CA GLU A 458 -38.56 -13.96 -16.58
C GLU A 458 -38.83 -12.63 -17.33
N ASN A 459 -38.53 -11.49 -16.72
CA ASN A 459 -38.68 -10.15 -17.31
C ASN A 459 -37.32 -9.51 -17.68
N GLY A 460 -36.22 -10.26 -17.58
CA GLY A 460 -34.87 -9.75 -17.82
C GLY A 460 -34.29 -8.92 -16.67
N LYS A 461 -34.94 -8.88 -15.49
CA LYS A 461 -34.39 -8.20 -14.30
C LYS A 461 -33.33 -9.10 -13.65
N PRO A 462 -32.15 -8.57 -13.27
CA PRO A 462 -31.14 -9.34 -12.53
C PRO A 462 -31.70 -10.00 -11.27
N LEU A 463 -31.27 -11.23 -10.98
CA LEU A 463 -31.65 -11.93 -9.74
C LEU A 463 -30.98 -11.31 -8.51
N ALA A 464 -29.73 -10.87 -8.67
CA ALA A 464 -28.97 -10.13 -7.66
C ALA A 464 -28.96 -8.62 -7.95
N ILE A 465 -28.90 -7.81 -6.89
CA ILE A 465 -28.79 -6.35 -6.95
C ILE A 465 -27.41 -5.89 -6.48
N ASN A 466 -27.06 -4.63 -6.79
CA ASN A 466 -25.78 -4.00 -6.44
C ASN A 466 -24.52 -4.71 -6.94
N ILE A 467 -24.70 -5.64 -7.88
CA ILE A 467 -23.62 -6.25 -8.64
C ILE A 467 -22.93 -5.20 -9.51
N LEU A 468 -21.62 -5.34 -9.65
CA LEU A 468 -20.82 -4.49 -10.54
C LEU A 468 -21.41 -4.49 -11.97
N ASP A 469 -21.63 -3.29 -12.52
CA ASP A 469 -22.16 -3.13 -13.87
C ASP A 469 -21.24 -3.83 -14.88
N LYS A 470 -21.85 -4.47 -15.89
CA LYS A 470 -21.15 -5.21 -16.95
C LYS A 470 -20.02 -4.39 -17.59
N LYS A 471 -20.16 -3.07 -17.72
CA LYS A 471 -19.12 -2.18 -18.30
C LYS A 471 -17.86 -2.03 -17.44
N TYR A 472 -17.91 -2.40 -16.16
CA TYR A 472 -16.79 -2.28 -15.21
C TYR A 472 -16.11 -3.63 -14.91
N ARG A 473 -16.70 -4.75 -15.35
CA ARG A 473 -16.18 -6.11 -15.08
C ARG A 473 -14.86 -6.44 -15.78
N ASN A 474 -14.45 -5.63 -16.76
CA ASN A 474 -13.17 -5.77 -17.45
C ASN A 474 -12.08 -4.85 -16.89
N ILE A 475 -12.33 -4.12 -15.79
CA ILE A 475 -11.31 -3.30 -15.14
C ILE A 475 -10.20 -4.22 -14.62
N ASP A 476 -8.98 -3.99 -15.10
CA ASP A 476 -7.79 -4.72 -14.68
C ASP A 476 -6.87 -3.89 -13.77
N LYS A 477 -7.11 -2.58 -13.66
CA LYS A 477 -6.42 -1.67 -12.73
C LYS A 477 -7.24 -1.50 -11.46
N ILE A 478 -6.82 -2.21 -10.42
CA ILE A 478 -7.39 -2.09 -9.08
C ILE A 478 -6.36 -1.39 -8.20
N GLY A 479 -6.74 -0.24 -7.65
CA GLY A 479 -5.88 0.63 -6.85
C GLY A 479 -6.25 0.64 -5.37
N LEU A 480 -5.34 1.15 -4.56
CA LEU A 480 -5.54 1.38 -3.13
C LEU A 480 -5.65 2.88 -2.88
N LYS A 481 -6.70 3.30 -2.19
CA LYS A 481 -6.89 4.69 -1.75
C LYS A 481 -6.93 4.76 -0.23
N LYS A 482 -6.17 5.69 0.33
CA LYS A 482 -6.06 5.90 1.77
C LYS A 482 -6.55 7.30 2.14
N ASP A 483 -7.59 7.36 2.96
CA ASP A 483 -8.22 8.57 3.49
C ASP A 483 -8.14 8.64 5.02
N GLY A 484 -8.54 9.77 5.60
CA GLY A 484 -8.48 10.01 7.05
C GLY A 484 -7.10 10.45 7.57
N ALA A 485 -7.06 11.15 8.70
CA ALA A 485 -5.86 11.86 9.16
C ALA A 485 -4.68 10.98 9.62
N GLY A 486 -4.89 9.68 9.87
CA GLY A 486 -3.87 8.79 10.43
C GLY A 486 -2.97 8.14 9.38
N THR A 487 -2.10 7.22 9.80
CA THR A 487 -1.05 6.62 8.96
C THR A 487 -1.35 5.17 8.58
N LEU A 488 -1.29 4.84 7.29
CA LEU A 488 -1.22 3.45 6.83
C LEU A 488 0.20 3.19 6.31
N THR A 489 0.87 2.16 6.81
CA THR A 489 2.19 1.74 6.31
C THR A 489 2.06 0.41 5.55
N LEU A 490 2.63 0.34 4.35
CA LEU A 490 2.75 -0.87 3.54
C LEU A 490 4.22 -1.30 3.53
N THR A 491 4.50 -2.54 3.93
CA THR A 491 5.89 -3.06 3.96
C THR A 491 6.18 -4.17 2.95
N GLY A 492 5.14 -4.69 2.29
CA GLY A 492 5.26 -5.75 1.29
C GLY A 492 5.72 -5.29 -0.10
N GLU A 493 5.90 -6.25 -0.99
CA GLU A 493 6.10 -6.09 -2.42
C GLU A 493 4.76 -6.19 -3.14
N ASN A 494 4.07 -5.05 -3.26
CA ASN A 494 2.70 -5.01 -3.73
C ASN A 494 2.63 -5.03 -5.25
N SER A 495 1.84 -5.97 -5.79
CA SER A 495 1.80 -6.30 -7.22
C SER A 495 0.56 -5.81 -7.96
N TYR A 496 -0.43 -5.24 -7.25
CA TYR A 496 -1.61 -4.65 -7.88
C TYR A 496 -1.25 -3.52 -8.85
N LYS A 497 -2.03 -3.41 -9.94
CA LYS A 497 -1.72 -2.59 -11.11
C LYS A 497 -2.25 -1.17 -11.04
N GLY A 498 -3.31 -0.94 -10.27
CA GLY A 498 -3.90 0.40 -10.11
C GLY A 498 -3.03 1.31 -9.24
N SER A 499 -3.36 2.60 -9.27
CA SER A 499 -2.64 3.62 -8.52
C SER A 499 -2.78 3.43 -7.01
N THR A 500 -1.74 3.84 -6.27
CA THR A 500 -1.72 3.91 -4.81
C THR A 500 -1.82 5.36 -4.38
N ARG A 501 -2.92 5.72 -3.71
CA ARG A 501 -3.29 7.13 -3.47
C ARG A 501 -3.37 7.45 -1.99
N ALA A 502 -2.59 8.44 -1.56
CA ALA A 502 -2.77 9.12 -0.28
C ALA A 502 -3.74 10.30 -0.51
N GLY A 503 -5.01 10.11 -0.16
CA GLY A 503 -6.06 11.14 -0.22
C GLY A 503 -6.23 11.92 1.10
N GLY A 504 -5.79 11.34 2.23
CA GLY A 504 -5.75 11.98 3.54
C GLY A 504 -4.73 11.35 4.49
N GLY A 505 -4.21 12.16 5.42
CA GLY A 505 -3.24 11.72 6.41
C GLY A 505 -1.91 11.29 5.78
N THR A 506 -1.39 10.14 6.18
CA THR A 506 -0.12 9.59 5.65
C THR A 506 -0.31 8.18 5.10
N LEU A 507 0.25 7.92 3.92
CA LEU A 507 0.47 6.59 3.38
C LEU A 507 1.98 6.40 3.23
N GLU A 508 2.55 5.39 3.89
CA GLU A 508 3.99 5.15 3.89
C GLU A 508 4.28 3.80 3.23
N LEU A 509 5.19 3.79 2.26
CA LEU A 509 5.78 2.59 1.69
C LEU A 509 7.14 2.39 2.33
N LYS A 510 7.28 1.36 3.18
CA LYS A 510 8.44 1.19 4.06
C LYS A 510 9.07 -0.18 3.93
N GLY A 511 10.26 -0.21 3.35
CA GLY A 511 11.12 -1.37 3.32
C GLY A 511 12.15 -1.39 4.45
N THR A 512 13.17 -2.19 4.22
CA THR A 512 14.39 -2.35 5.04
C THR A 512 15.60 -2.20 4.11
N ASP A 513 16.80 -2.12 4.68
CA ASP A 513 18.03 -1.98 3.88
C ASP A 513 18.30 -3.20 2.98
N THR A 514 17.79 -4.38 3.35
CA THR A 514 17.96 -5.63 2.59
C THR A 514 16.76 -5.98 1.71
N LYS A 515 15.57 -5.49 2.05
CA LYS A 515 14.33 -5.73 1.29
C LYS A 515 13.53 -4.44 1.15
N LYS A 516 13.46 -3.91 -0.07
CA LYS A 516 12.64 -2.73 -0.37
C LYS A 516 11.15 -3.09 -0.42
N ALA A 517 10.30 -2.22 0.13
CA ALA A 517 8.86 -2.30 -0.14
C ALA A 517 8.58 -1.77 -1.55
N SER A 518 7.55 -2.26 -2.22
CA SER A 518 7.25 -1.81 -3.59
C SER A 518 5.77 -1.71 -3.92
N ILE A 519 5.46 -0.89 -4.94
CA ILE A 519 4.16 -0.85 -5.61
C ILE A 519 4.36 -0.90 -7.13
N SER A 520 3.48 -1.62 -7.83
CA SER A 520 3.54 -1.75 -9.30
C SER A 520 2.87 -0.60 -10.06
N GLY A 521 1.89 0.06 -9.47
CA GLY A 521 1.20 1.22 -10.05
C GLY A 521 1.86 2.56 -9.73
N ASP A 522 1.21 3.64 -10.15
CA ASP A 522 1.61 5.02 -9.81
C ASP A 522 1.37 5.35 -8.33
N ALA A 523 2.20 6.22 -7.75
CA ALA A 523 2.01 6.80 -6.42
C ALA A 523 1.39 8.20 -6.53
N TYR A 524 0.42 8.52 -5.67
CA TYR A 524 -0.17 9.85 -5.57
C TYR A 524 -0.21 10.36 -4.13
N ALA A 525 0.24 11.60 -3.93
CA ALA A 525 -0.02 12.39 -2.73
C ALA A 525 -0.95 13.56 -3.10
N GLU A 526 -2.16 13.57 -2.55
CA GLU A 526 -3.23 14.50 -2.92
C GLU A 526 -3.75 15.24 -1.68
N ASN A 527 -4.42 16.38 -1.84
CA ASN A 527 -5.20 17.04 -0.78
C ASN A 527 -4.45 17.26 0.55
N LYS A 528 -3.19 17.70 0.48
CA LYS A 528 -2.27 17.89 1.61
C LYS A 528 -1.88 16.61 2.35
N ALA A 529 -2.26 15.44 1.85
CA ALA A 529 -1.80 14.17 2.36
C ALA A 529 -0.32 13.95 2.03
N LYS A 530 0.30 13.07 2.81
CA LYS A 530 1.69 12.67 2.66
C LYS A 530 1.78 11.26 2.11
N PHE A 531 2.55 11.07 1.05
CA PHE A 531 3.04 9.77 0.61
C PHE A 531 4.51 9.67 0.99
N ILE A 532 4.88 8.72 1.84
CA ILE A 532 6.28 8.52 2.26
C ILE A 532 6.86 7.34 1.50
N VAL A 533 8.08 7.49 0.98
CA VAL A 533 8.91 6.38 0.49
C VAL A 533 10.14 6.25 1.40
N ASP A 534 10.27 5.07 2.01
CA ASP A 534 11.34 4.74 2.95
C ASP A 534 11.93 3.37 2.59
N ASN A 535 13.14 3.35 2.00
CA ASN A 535 13.72 2.13 1.42
C ASN A 535 12.74 1.42 0.47
N ALA A 536 12.22 2.15 -0.51
CA ALA A 536 11.10 1.71 -1.33
C ALA A 536 11.29 1.88 -2.84
N VAL A 537 10.49 1.15 -3.61
CA VAL A 537 10.42 1.22 -5.08
C VAL A 537 9.01 1.51 -5.56
N VAL A 538 8.84 2.60 -6.32
CA VAL A 538 7.63 2.85 -7.13
C VAL A 538 7.96 2.49 -8.57
N LYS A 539 7.29 1.48 -9.13
CA LYS A 539 7.63 0.98 -10.48
C LYS A 539 7.16 1.89 -11.62
N GLN A 540 6.23 2.80 -11.34
CA GLN A 540 5.73 3.77 -12.32
C GLN A 540 6.08 5.19 -11.87
N ASN A 541 5.15 6.14 -11.99
CA ASN A 541 5.38 7.54 -11.67
C ASN A 541 4.95 7.85 -10.23
N ALA A 542 5.48 8.94 -9.69
CA ALA A 542 4.98 9.54 -8.46
C ALA A 542 4.46 10.95 -8.74
N TYR A 543 3.29 11.27 -8.20
CA TYR A 543 2.64 12.56 -8.35
C TYR A 543 2.37 13.18 -6.99
N THR A 544 2.78 14.43 -6.82
CA THR A 544 2.35 15.26 -5.70
C THR A 544 1.45 16.35 -6.26
N ASP A 545 0.16 16.29 -5.94
CA ASP A 545 -0.88 17.19 -6.44
C ASP A 545 -1.52 17.88 -5.23
N ASN A 546 -1.00 19.06 -4.87
CA ASN A 546 -1.29 19.71 -3.58
C ASN A 546 -1.03 18.80 -2.36
N GLY A 547 -0.21 17.76 -2.49
CA GLY A 547 0.23 16.85 -1.44
C GLY A 547 1.75 16.84 -1.27
N THR A 548 2.28 15.93 -0.46
CA THR A 548 3.72 15.80 -0.21
C THR A 548 4.22 14.39 -0.47
N LEU A 549 5.24 14.23 -1.32
CA LEU A 549 6.08 13.04 -1.39
C LEU A 549 7.26 13.26 -0.44
N GLU A 550 7.35 12.51 0.65
CA GLU A 550 8.49 12.55 1.57
C GLU A 550 9.43 11.38 1.29
N VAL A 551 10.69 11.69 1.04
CA VAL A 551 11.73 10.72 0.72
C VAL A 551 12.62 10.50 1.94
N LYS A 552 12.74 9.24 2.38
CA LYS A 552 13.59 8.79 3.49
C LYS A 552 14.53 7.68 3.04
N ASN A 553 15.77 7.65 3.53
CA ASN A 553 16.74 6.61 3.16
C ASN A 553 16.87 6.47 1.63
N ASN A 554 16.94 5.25 1.08
CA ASN A 554 17.29 5.01 -0.32
C ASN A 554 16.10 4.53 -1.17
N ASN A 555 15.63 5.38 -2.09
CA ASN A 555 14.41 5.09 -2.87
C ASN A 555 14.62 5.14 -4.38
N GLU A 556 13.76 4.42 -5.09
CA GLU A 556 13.72 4.40 -6.55
C GLU A 556 12.29 4.62 -7.06
N ILE A 557 12.13 5.57 -7.98
CA ILE A 557 10.89 5.79 -8.74
C ILE A 557 11.25 5.58 -10.21
N LEU A 558 10.93 4.42 -10.77
CA LEU A 558 11.42 4.03 -12.10
C LEU A 558 10.88 4.94 -13.22
N GLY A 559 9.68 5.49 -13.03
CA GLY A 559 9.07 6.48 -13.90
C GLY A 559 9.48 7.91 -13.53
N LYS A 560 8.56 8.85 -13.74
CA LYS A 560 8.77 10.28 -13.50
C LYS A 560 8.23 10.70 -12.13
N THR A 561 8.81 11.75 -11.56
CA THR A 561 8.36 12.36 -10.32
C THR A 561 7.83 13.76 -10.60
N TYR A 562 6.55 14.00 -10.32
CA TYR A 562 5.85 15.25 -10.57
C TYR A 562 5.55 16.00 -9.27
N ALA A 563 5.80 17.31 -9.27
CA ALA A 563 5.26 18.23 -8.28
C ALA A 563 4.40 19.27 -8.96
N GLN A 564 3.09 19.20 -8.71
CA GLN A 564 2.09 20.02 -9.38
C GLN A 564 1.09 20.61 -8.40
N ASN A 565 0.46 21.73 -8.78
CA ASN A 565 -0.57 22.41 -7.98
C ASN A 565 -0.16 22.64 -6.52
N SER A 566 1.01 23.23 -6.28
CA SER A 566 1.63 23.37 -4.93
C SER A 566 2.07 22.07 -4.26
N GLY A 567 2.20 20.98 -5.01
CA GLY A 567 2.79 19.73 -4.55
C GLY A 567 4.25 19.87 -4.13
N ILE A 568 4.67 19.04 -3.18
CA ILE A 568 5.97 19.14 -2.53
C ILE A 568 6.70 17.79 -2.61
N ILE A 569 7.93 17.80 -3.10
CA ILE A 569 8.89 16.71 -2.92
C ILE A 569 9.80 17.12 -1.77
N SER A 570 9.71 16.40 -0.65
CA SER A 570 10.40 16.70 0.60
C SER A 570 11.44 15.63 0.92
N PHE A 571 12.62 16.04 1.37
CA PHE A 571 13.73 15.16 1.71
C PHE A 571 14.16 15.34 3.15
N ILE A 572 14.33 14.23 3.88
CA ILE A 572 15.01 14.25 5.17
C ILE A 572 16.54 14.22 4.98
N LYS A 573 17.30 14.44 6.06
CA LYS A 573 18.76 14.37 6.01
C LYS A 573 19.24 13.00 5.55
N ASN A 574 20.25 12.97 4.67
CA ASN A 574 20.85 11.77 4.07
C ASN A 574 19.91 10.90 3.20
N SER A 575 18.77 11.43 2.74
CA SER A 575 17.89 10.67 1.85
C SER A 575 18.35 10.74 0.38
N PHE A 576 18.13 9.67 -0.35
CA PHE A 576 18.45 9.51 -1.76
C PHE A 576 17.22 9.11 -2.55
N LEU A 577 16.99 9.78 -3.69
CA LEU A 577 15.97 9.40 -4.67
C LEU A 577 16.59 9.23 -6.05
N LYS A 578 16.43 8.04 -6.63
CA LYS A 578 16.67 7.83 -8.07
C LYS A 578 15.36 7.87 -8.83
N THR A 579 15.27 8.69 -9.89
CA THR A 579 14.05 8.80 -10.71
C THR A 579 14.30 9.10 -12.17
N GLY A 580 13.39 8.71 -13.07
CA GLY A 580 13.53 8.94 -14.51
C GLY A 580 13.63 10.42 -14.88
N GLU A 581 12.66 11.25 -14.46
CA GLU A 581 12.65 12.70 -14.70
C GLU A 581 11.93 13.39 -13.54
N VAL A 582 12.43 14.56 -13.12
CA VAL A 582 11.74 15.43 -12.17
C VAL A 582 11.06 16.57 -12.91
N ILE A 583 9.75 16.73 -12.71
CA ILE A 583 8.93 17.75 -13.37
C ILE A 583 8.23 18.62 -12.33
N LEU A 584 8.40 19.94 -12.43
CA LEU A 584 7.73 20.92 -11.57
C LEU A 584 6.71 21.76 -12.38
N GLU A 585 5.47 21.81 -11.89
CA GLU A 585 4.35 22.59 -12.44
C GLU A 585 3.61 23.32 -11.30
N THR A 586 4.15 24.46 -10.84
CA THR A 586 3.82 25.09 -9.54
C THR A 586 4.23 24.26 -8.32
N GLY A 587 5.30 23.46 -8.46
CA GLY A 587 5.76 22.51 -7.45
C GLY A 587 6.96 22.98 -6.64
N LYS A 588 7.27 22.26 -5.56
CA LYS A 588 8.42 22.53 -4.68
C LYS A 588 9.30 21.31 -4.49
N ILE A 589 10.60 21.52 -4.41
CA ILE A 589 11.58 20.57 -3.89
C ILE A 589 12.22 21.21 -2.66
N ILE A 590 12.09 20.56 -1.50
CA ILE A 590 12.61 21.07 -0.24
C ILE A 590 13.34 19.97 0.53
N SER A 591 14.38 20.34 1.27
CA SER A 591 15.04 19.46 2.22
C SER A 591 15.17 20.13 3.58
N ASP A 592 15.01 19.33 4.64
CA ASP A 592 15.17 19.75 6.04
C ASP A 592 16.65 19.92 6.46
N ASN A 593 17.58 19.91 5.49
CA ASN A 593 19.01 20.13 5.75
C ASN A 593 19.30 21.61 6.02
N ASP A 594 20.19 21.87 6.97
CA ASP A 594 20.81 23.18 7.15
C ASP A 594 21.56 23.60 5.87
N LYS A 595 21.62 24.91 5.60
CA LYS A 595 22.31 25.48 4.42
C LYS A 595 23.76 24.97 4.25
N THR A 596 24.40 24.51 5.33
CA THR A 596 25.81 24.10 5.37
C THR A 596 26.05 22.59 5.18
N ASP A 597 25.02 21.74 5.27
CA ASP A 597 25.18 20.27 5.25
C ASP A 597 24.14 19.57 4.36
N ILE A 598 24.18 19.87 3.05
CA ILE A 598 23.24 19.34 2.07
C ILE A 598 23.62 17.92 1.70
N LYS A 599 22.85 16.96 2.22
CA LYS A 599 23.03 15.52 2.00
C LYS A 599 21.85 14.84 1.31
N ALA A 600 20.79 15.58 1.00
CA ALA A 600 19.69 15.07 0.20
C ALA A 600 20.07 15.11 -1.28
N THR A 601 19.98 13.95 -1.95
CA THR A 601 20.40 13.81 -3.35
C THR A 601 19.30 13.20 -4.21
N ILE A 602 19.08 13.78 -5.39
CA ILE A 602 18.23 13.24 -6.43
C ILE A 602 19.10 12.85 -7.62
N GLU A 603 19.14 11.56 -7.96
CA GLU A 603 19.69 11.09 -9.24
C GLU A 603 18.56 11.06 -10.27
N THR A 604 18.68 11.81 -11.36
CA THR A 604 17.67 11.84 -12.42
C THR A 604 18.22 11.90 -13.82
N ASN A 605 17.47 11.42 -14.82
CA ASN A 605 17.90 11.57 -16.21
C ASN A 605 17.72 13.01 -16.68
N ASN A 606 16.59 13.65 -16.34
CA ASN A 606 16.30 15.03 -16.75
C ASN A 606 15.59 15.80 -15.63
N PHE A 607 15.74 17.12 -15.65
CA PHE A 607 15.01 18.03 -14.79
C PHE A 607 14.26 19.06 -15.62
N THR A 608 12.96 19.24 -15.35
CA THR A 608 12.12 20.19 -16.08
C THR A 608 11.26 21.03 -15.13
N ALA A 609 11.57 22.32 -15.01
CA ALA A 609 10.64 23.31 -14.44
C ALA A 609 9.73 23.81 -15.58
N LYS A 610 8.50 23.31 -15.63
CA LYS A 610 7.66 23.37 -16.83
C LYS A 610 6.75 24.59 -16.88
N GLN A 611 6.10 24.94 -15.78
CA GLN A 611 5.22 26.11 -15.73
C GLN A 611 4.98 26.62 -14.31
N GLY A 612 4.54 27.88 -14.23
CA GLY A 612 4.17 28.52 -12.97
C GLY A 612 5.36 28.80 -12.06
N LYS A 613 5.10 29.08 -10.78
CA LYS A 613 6.12 29.40 -9.78
C LYS A 613 6.60 28.11 -9.09
N ASN A 614 7.85 27.74 -9.31
CA ASN A 614 8.49 26.53 -8.81
C ASN A 614 9.62 26.89 -7.85
N ASN A 615 9.78 26.14 -6.77
CA ASN A 615 10.79 26.45 -5.75
C ASN A 615 11.71 25.25 -5.52
N ILE A 616 13.02 25.51 -5.35
CA ILE A 616 13.99 24.50 -4.94
C ILE A 616 14.82 25.03 -3.77
N GLN A 617 15.02 24.18 -2.76
CA GLN A 617 15.76 24.53 -1.56
C GLN A 617 16.57 23.33 -1.02
N ASN A 618 17.86 23.57 -0.77
CA ASN A 618 18.77 22.69 -0.01
C ASN A 618 18.92 21.25 -0.53
N VAL A 619 19.14 21.07 -1.83
CA VAL A 619 19.21 19.74 -2.46
C VAL A 619 20.32 19.63 -3.50
N ASN A 620 20.90 18.42 -3.62
CA ASN A 620 21.77 18.03 -4.71
C ASN A 620 20.96 17.32 -5.81
N LEU A 621 21.08 17.75 -7.06
CA LEU A 621 20.49 17.07 -8.21
C LEU A 621 21.61 16.58 -9.14
N ASP A 622 21.77 15.26 -9.23
CA ASP A 622 22.65 14.59 -10.17
C ASP A 622 21.87 14.29 -11.46
N ILE A 623 22.03 15.14 -12.47
CA ILE A 623 21.23 15.16 -13.69
C ILE A 623 22.04 14.58 -14.85
N LYS A 624 21.68 13.38 -15.32
CA LYS A 624 22.47 12.66 -16.35
C LYS A 624 22.45 13.32 -17.73
N SER A 625 21.34 13.94 -18.10
CA SER A 625 21.15 14.56 -19.41
C SER A 625 20.95 16.06 -19.27
N ASN A 626 19.72 16.59 -19.38
CA ASN A 626 19.50 18.03 -19.47
C ASN A 626 18.61 18.58 -18.35
N ALA A 627 18.84 19.86 -18.03
CA ALA A 627 17.95 20.67 -17.20
C ALA A 627 17.29 21.77 -18.04
N ILE A 628 15.98 21.93 -17.90
CA ILE A 628 15.20 22.93 -18.64
C ILE A 628 14.31 23.72 -17.69
N ASN A 629 14.45 25.05 -17.70
CA ASN A 629 13.42 25.95 -17.16
C ASN A 629 12.63 26.53 -18.34
N SER A 630 11.37 26.14 -18.46
CA SER A 630 10.52 26.44 -19.63
C SER A 630 10.02 27.89 -19.62
N ALA A 631 9.62 28.40 -20.79
CA ALA A 631 9.24 29.81 -20.95
C ALA A 631 8.08 30.30 -20.06
N LYS A 632 7.21 29.39 -19.61
CA LYS A 632 6.08 29.69 -18.72
C LYS A 632 6.41 29.47 -17.24
N SER A 633 7.66 29.14 -16.92
CA SER A 633 8.09 28.82 -15.56
C SER A 633 8.88 29.97 -14.94
N THR A 634 8.68 30.15 -13.64
CA THR A 634 9.56 30.90 -12.75
C THR A 634 10.15 29.91 -11.76
N LEU A 635 11.47 29.78 -11.72
CA LEU A 635 12.20 28.86 -10.87
C LEU A 635 12.97 29.66 -9.80
N ASP A 636 12.51 29.57 -8.57
CA ASP A 636 13.12 30.23 -7.43
C ASP A 636 14.07 29.28 -6.69
N ILE A 637 15.30 29.73 -6.48
CA ILE A 637 16.33 29.05 -5.71
C ILE A 637 16.42 29.73 -4.35
N LEU A 638 15.81 29.11 -3.34
CA LEU A 638 15.57 29.68 -2.00
C LEU A 638 16.57 29.17 -0.93
N GLY A 639 17.64 28.53 -1.38
CA GLY A 639 18.61 27.84 -0.54
C GLY A 639 19.82 27.44 -1.37
N ASN A 640 20.73 26.68 -0.77
CA ASN A 640 21.87 26.15 -1.51
C ASN A 640 21.41 24.97 -2.38
N VAL A 641 21.58 25.08 -3.69
CA VAL A 641 21.15 24.07 -4.67
C VAL A 641 22.33 23.75 -5.58
N PHE A 642 22.57 22.45 -5.76
CA PHE A 642 23.68 21.95 -6.56
C PHE A 642 23.16 21.12 -7.72
N PHE A 643 23.45 21.54 -8.94
CA PHE A 643 23.15 20.79 -10.17
C PHE A 643 24.45 20.16 -10.67
N ASN A 644 24.54 18.84 -10.61
CA ASN A 644 25.71 18.09 -11.01
C ASN A 644 25.38 17.36 -12.32
N PHE A 645 26.14 17.61 -13.38
CA PHE A 645 25.99 16.89 -14.64
C PHE A 645 27.21 16.00 -14.89
N PRO A 646 27.07 14.65 -14.87
CA PRO A 646 28.18 13.75 -15.12
C PRO A 646 28.58 13.69 -16.60
N ALA A 647 27.68 14.05 -17.53
CA ALA A 647 27.95 14.01 -18.96
C ALA A 647 28.41 15.39 -19.49
N ALA A 648 29.50 15.41 -20.25
CA ALA A 648 30.02 16.63 -20.86
C ALA A 648 29.07 17.24 -21.92
N THR A 649 28.13 16.45 -22.47
CA THR A 649 27.13 16.88 -23.45
C THR A 649 25.85 17.43 -22.82
N SER A 650 25.74 17.38 -21.49
CA SER A 650 24.61 17.96 -20.77
C SER A 650 24.51 19.47 -20.96
N SER A 651 23.32 20.01 -20.78
CA SER A 651 23.06 21.46 -20.82
C SER A 651 22.02 21.89 -19.78
N PHE A 652 22.18 23.11 -19.27
CA PHE A 652 21.12 23.78 -18.51
C PHE A 652 20.62 24.99 -19.32
N ASN A 653 19.41 24.85 -19.89
CA ASN A 653 18.76 25.89 -20.67
C ASN A 653 17.63 26.57 -19.88
N ASN A 654 17.74 27.87 -19.68
CA ASN A 654 16.67 28.72 -19.19
C ASN A 654 15.96 29.40 -20.36
N PHE A 655 14.64 29.24 -20.42
CA PHE A 655 13.72 29.95 -21.32
C PHE A 655 12.70 30.82 -20.57
N GLY A 656 12.57 30.65 -19.24
CA GLY A 656 11.62 31.36 -18.38
C GLY A 656 12.32 32.33 -17.44
N ASN A 657 11.86 32.41 -16.19
CA ASN A 657 12.52 33.21 -15.16
C ASN A 657 13.25 32.30 -14.16
N ILE A 658 14.48 32.64 -13.80
CA ILE A 658 15.19 32.05 -12.67
C ILE A 658 15.49 33.19 -11.69
N ASN A 659 15.14 32.99 -10.42
CA ASN A 659 15.48 33.90 -9.34
C ASN A 659 16.34 33.15 -8.33
N ILE A 660 17.47 33.75 -7.94
CA ILE A 660 18.43 33.14 -7.02
C ILE A 660 18.51 34.01 -5.78
N GLU A 661 18.06 33.48 -4.65
CA GLU A 661 18.12 34.18 -3.36
C GLU A 661 19.35 33.79 -2.53
N ASP A 662 19.82 32.55 -2.66
CA ASP A 662 21.03 32.03 -2.02
C ASP A 662 21.99 31.49 -3.11
N LYS A 663 22.34 30.20 -3.12
CA LYS A 663 23.37 29.67 -4.02
C LYS A 663 22.80 28.66 -5.02
N LEU A 664 23.03 28.90 -6.31
CA LEU A 664 22.91 27.90 -7.36
C LEU A 664 24.30 27.59 -7.90
N GLU A 665 24.74 26.34 -7.75
CA GLU A 665 26.03 25.88 -8.24
C GLU A 665 25.88 24.73 -9.24
N ILE A 666 26.45 24.89 -10.43
CA ILE A 666 26.53 23.91 -11.51
C ILE A 666 27.93 23.28 -11.48
N LYS A 667 28.05 22.07 -10.91
CA LYS A 667 29.33 21.38 -10.68
C LYS A 667 29.80 20.55 -11.87
N SER A 668 29.73 21.10 -13.07
CA SER A 668 30.26 20.46 -14.28
C SER A 668 30.66 21.50 -15.32
N LYS A 669 31.49 21.10 -16.29
CA LYS A 669 31.83 21.93 -17.47
C LYS A 669 30.64 22.16 -18.42
N THR A 670 29.44 21.77 -18.03
CA THR A 670 28.22 22.00 -18.77
C THR A 670 27.94 23.49 -18.91
N ASP A 671 27.62 23.91 -20.13
CA ASP A 671 27.21 25.28 -20.39
C ASP A 671 25.82 25.56 -19.78
N PHE A 672 25.75 26.69 -19.09
CA PHE A 672 24.49 27.32 -18.72
C PHE A 672 24.11 28.35 -19.78
N LYS A 673 22.86 28.29 -20.24
CA LYS A 673 22.31 29.24 -21.21
C LYS A 673 21.03 29.89 -20.73
N ASN A 674 21.07 31.21 -20.50
CA ASN A 674 19.89 32.06 -20.38
C ASN A 674 19.47 32.53 -21.79
N ASN A 675 18.38 32.00 -22.35
CA ASN A 675 17.99 32.24 -23.74
C ASN A 675 17.30 33.60 -23.96
N LYS A 676 17.03 33.95 -25.22
CA LYS A 676 16.21 35.13 -25.54
C LYS A 676 14.82 35.03 -24.88
N ASN A 677 14.31 36.16 -24.43
CA ASN A 677 13.06 36.37 -23.68
C ASN A 677 13.01 35.73 -22.28
N SER A 678 14.11 35.17 -21.78
CA SER A 678 14.20 34.64 -20.42
C SER A 678 14.84 35.65 -19.46
N THR A 679 14.63 35.46 -18.16
CA THR A 679 15.20 36.31 -17.11
C THR A 679 16.03 35.46 -16.16
N LEU A 680 17.21 35.95 -15.79
CA LEU A 680 17.99 35.48 -14.65
C LEU A 680 18.14 36.63 -13.66
N SER A 681 17.72 36.41 -12.41
CA SER A 681 17.79 37.40 -11.34
C SER A 681 18.62 36.87 -10.18
N LEU A 682 19.55 37.68 -9.69
CA LEU A 682 20.22 37.48 -8.40
C LEU A 682 19.53 38.44 -7.42
N ASP A 683 18.68 37.88 -6.57
CA ASP A 683 17.63 38.60 -5.85
C ASP A 683 18.12 39.21 -4.52
N THR A 684 19.26 38.74 -4.02
CA THR A 684 19.90 39.22 -2.79
C THR A 684 21.39 39.46 -3.03
N LYS A 685 22.03 40.15 -2.09
CA LYS A 685 23.48 40.34 -2.10
C LYS A 685 24.29 39.07 -1.85
N ASP A 686 23.69 38.12 -1.15
CA ASP A 686 24.30 36.82 -0.84
C ASP A 686 24.04 35.80 -1.96
N ALA A 687 23.33 36.20 -3.01
CA ALA A 687 23.01 35.34 -4.13
C ALA A 687 24.29 34.99 -4.91
N ILE A 688 24.57 33.70 -5.08
CA ILE A 688 25.73 33.20 -5.82
C ILE A 688 25.24 32.27 -6.93
N PHE A 689 25.54 32.62 -8.17
CA PHE A 689 25.49 31.71 -9.31
C PHE A 689 26.90 31.27 -9.66
N TYR A 690 27.17 29.96 -9.57
CA TYR A 690 28.46 29.40 -9.95
C TYR A 690 28.28 28.31 -11.00
N THR A 691 29.03 28.37 -12.08
CA THR A 691 29.13 27.28 -13.06
C THR A 691 30.59 26.95 -13.36
N LEU A 692 30.94 25.67 -13.40
CA LEU A 692 32.27 25.23 -13.87
C LEU A 692 32.41 25.34 -15.39
N GLY A 693 31.32 25.30 -16.16
CA GLY A 693 31.29 25.45 -17.61
C GLY A 693 31.22 26.91 -18.08
N SER A 694 30.70 27.13 -19.28
CA SER A 694 30.44 28.49 -19.76
C SER A 694 29.10 29.03 -19.23
N PHE A 695 29.08 30.30 -18.86
CA PHE A 695 27.87 31.09 -18.64
C PHE A 695 27.53 31.87 -19.92
N ILE A 696 26.36 31.64 -20.50
CA ILE A 696 25.89 32.31 -21.72
C ILE A 696 24.56 33.01 -21.46
N ASN A 697 24.51 34.33 -21.66
CA ASN A 697 23.32 35.14 -21.45
C ASN A 697 22.85 35.84 -22.74
N GLU A 698 21.68 35.43 -23.24
CA GLU A 698 20.93 36.07 -24.33
C GLU A 698 19.63 36.74 -23.86
N GLY A 699 19.20 36.46 -22.63
CA GLY A 699 18.01 37.04 -22.02
C GLY A 699 18.30 38.28 -21.18
N LYS A 700 17.38 38.60 -20.27
CA LYS A 700 17.54 39.64 -19.24
C LYS A 700 18.37 39.12 -18.07
N LEU A 701 19.25 39.98 -17.57
CA LEU A 701 20.05 39.73 -16.37
C LEU A 701 19.76 40.83 -15.36
N ASN A 702 19.25 40.44 -14.19
CA ASN A 702 18.84 41.36 -13.13
C ASN A 702 19.67 41.14 -11.87
N PHE A 703 20.05 42.22 -11.22
CA PHE A 703 20.59 42.22 -9.86
C PHE A 703 19.70 43.07 -8.97
N LYS A 704 19.31 42.53 -7.83
CA LYS A 704 18.47 43.22 -6.85
C LYS A 704 19.23 43.31 -5.54
N THR A 705 19.56 44.53 -5.16
CA THR A 705 20.38 44.80 -3.97
C THR A 705 20.04 46.18 -3.41
N ASP A 706 20.45 46.44 -2.17
CA ASP A 706 20.29 47.74 -1.52
C ASP A 706 21.41 48.73 -1.95
N ALA A 707 22.57 48.22 -2.36
CA ALA A 707 23.74 49.01 -2.76
C ALA A 707 24.54 48.33 -3.89
N VAL A 708 25.22 49.12 -4.73
CA VAL A 708 26.02 48.60 -5.86
C VAL A 708 27.17 47.70 -5.40
N ASP A 709 27.72 47.94 -4.22
CA ASP A 709 28.81 47.12 -3.65
C ASP A 709 28.32 45.77 -3.10
N ASP A 710 27.00 45.57 -3.04
CA ASP A 710 26.32 44.39 -2.50
C ASP A 710 25.65 43.58 -3.64
N LEU A 711 26.24 43.55 -4.84
CA LEU A 711 25.68 42.77 -5.96
C LEU A 711 25.90 41.26 -5.74
N GLY A 712 24.89 40.45 -6.09
CA GLY A 712 25.05 39.00 -6.17
C GLY A 712 26.15 38.60 -7.17
N LEU A 713 26.75 37.44 -6.97
CA LEU A 713 27.98 37.02 -7.64
C LEU A 713 27.73 35.98 -8.74
N ILE A 714 28.33 36.19 -9.91
CA ILE A 714 28.39 35.20 -11.00
C ILE A 714 29.83 34.72 -11.18
N ILE A 715 30.06 33.42 -11.01
CA ILE A 715 31.36 32.77 -11.22
C ILE A 715 31.22 31.79 -12.39
N ALA A 716 32.10 31.90 -13.40
CA ALA A 716 32.15 30.99 -14.53
C ALA A 716 33.56 30.38 -14.65
N GLY A 717 33.64 29.06 -14.73
CA GLY A 717 34.90 28.31 -14.79
C GLY A 717 35.58 28.40 -16.16
N GLU A 718 34.81 28.41 -17.25
CA GLU A 718 35.35 28.50 -18.62
C GLU A 718 35.23 29.90 -19.23
N LYS A 719 34.01 30.30 -19.60
CA LYS A 719 33.73 31.59 -20.26
C LYS A 719 32.45 32.21 -19.70
N ALA A 720 32.42 33.53 -19.59
CA ALA A 720 31.18 34.27 -19.41
C ALA A 720 30.91 35.10 -20.67
N ILE A 721 29.72 34.92 -21.25
CA ILE A 721 29.37 35.48 -22.55
C ILE A 721 28.00 36.17 -22.48
N LEU A 722 27.96 37.47 -22.72
CA LEU A 722 26.74 38.26 -22.87
C LEU A 722 26.48 38.49 -24.38
N LYS A 723 25.46 37.86 -24.96
CA LYS A 723 25.15 37.89 -26.40
C LYS A 723 23.75 38.45 -26.62
N ASN A 724 23.60 39.58 -27.30
CA ASN A 724 22.26 40.14 -27.58
C ASN A 724 21.38 40.23 -26.31
N THR A 725 21.99 40.48 -25.16
CA THR A 725 21.32 40.54 -23.85
C THR A 725 20.23 41.61 -23.89
N GLU A 726 18.98 41.19 -23.67
CA GLU A 726 17.81 42.07 -23.88
C GLU A 726 17.84 43.30 -22.98
N LYS A 727 18.21 43.13 -21.70
CA LYS A 727 18.45 44.20 -20.70
C LYS A 727 19.35 43.68 -19.58
N LEU A 728 20.35 44.48 -19.19
CA LEU A 728 21.04 44.38 -17.90
C LEU A 728 20.37 45.39 -16.96
N ASN A 729 19.79 44.93 -15.85
CA ASN A 729 19.08 45.80 -14.91
C ASN A 729 19.63 45.66 -13.49
N VAL A 730 19.96 46.78 -12.86
CA VAL A 730 20.31 46.84 -11.44
C VAL A 730 19.22 47.63 -10.75
N SER A 731 18.39 46.93 -9.98
CA SER A 731 17.29 47.54 -9.25
C SER A 731 17.72 47.76 -7.80
N LEU A 732 18.06 49.00 -7.45
CA LEU A 732 18.40 49.39 -6.09
C LEU A 732 17.12 49.62 -5.27
N VAL A 733 16.96 48.91 -4.15
CA VAL A 733 15.70 48.90 -3.38
C VAL A 733 15.49 50.21 -2.57
N SER A 734 16.54 51.02 -2.39
CA SER A 734 16.47 52.35 -1.77
C SER A 734 17.23 53.42 -2.59
N PRO A 735 16.55 54.18 -3.48
CA PRO A 735 17.19 55.15 -4.36
C PRO A 735 17.47 56.52 -3.72
N GLU A 736 17.21 56.72 -2.42
CA GLU A 736 17.12 58.07 -1.82
C GLU A 736 18.43 58.88 -1.81
N ASN A 737 19.57 58.34 -2.23
CA ASN A 737 20.83 59.08 -2.39
C ASN A 737 21.62 58.73 -3.66
N ILE A 738 21.00 58.19 -4.70
CA ILE A 738 21.73 57.73 -5.91
C ILE A 738 21.06 58.28 -7.18
N ASP A 739 21.74 59.18 -7.88
CA ASP A 739 21.39 59.63 -9.23
C ASP A 739 21.70 58.49 -10.23
N ILE A 740 20.70 57.67 -10.53
CA ILE A 740 20.81 56.64 -11.57
C ILE A 740 20.34 57.24 -12.91
N ILE A 741 21.27 57.79 -13.69
CA ILE A 741 21.02 58.16 -15.08
C ILE A 741 21.09 56.89 -15.93
N ASN A 742 19.96 56.27 -16.26
CA ASN A 742 19.94 55.18 -17.24
C ASN A 742 18.74 55.27 -18.18
N GLN A 743 18.96 55.85 -19.35
CA GLN A 743 18.11 55.63 -20.52
C GLN A 743 18.97 55.53 -21.78
N LYS A 744 19.17 54.30 -22.28
CA LYS A 744 19.92 53.93 -23.50
C LYS A 744 21.45 53.99 -23.37
N PHE A 745 22.07 52.91 -22.91
CA PHE A 745 23.49 52.57 -23.16
C PHE A 745 24.46 53.76 -23.37
N GLN A 746 24.76 54.54 -22.33
CA GLN A 746 25.86 55.51 -22.42
C GLN A 746 26.89 55.49 -21.31
N ASP A 747 26.68 54.85 -20.15
CA ASP A 747 27.73 54.81 -19.13
C ASP A 747 27.79 53.41 -18.48
N GLY A 748 28.95 52.77 -18.60
CA GLY A 748 29.18 51.37 -18.24
C GLY A 748 29.03 51.09 -16.74
N LEU A 749 28.44 49.93 -16.42
CA LEU A 749 28.28 49.45 -15.04
C LEU A 749 29.06 48.14 -14.86
N GLY A 750 30.03 48.13 -13.96
CA GLY A 750 30.95 47.00 -13.74
C GLY A 750 30.21 45.73 -13.31
N ILE A 751 30.49 44.62 -13.99
CA ILE A 751 30.08 43.27 -13.56
C ILE A 751 31.37 42.57 -13.12
N GLU A 752 31.44 42.12 -11.86
CA GLU A 752 32.54 41.29 -11.38
C GLU A 752 32.31 39.85 -11.87
N ILE A 753 33.15 39.38 -12.79
CA ILE A 753 33.16 38.00 -13.27
C ILE A 753 34.52 37.41 -12.89
N VAL A 754 34.55 36.65 -11.79
CA VAL A 754 35.78 36.08 -11.24
C VAL A 754 36.04 34.72 -11.88
N ARG A 755 37.24 34.52 -12.45
CA ARG A 755 37.73 33.22 -12.93
C ARG A 755 38.62 32.59 -11.86
N THR A 756 38.37 31.34 -11.48
CA THR A 756 39.22 30.62 -10.52
C THR A 756 40.03 29.51 -11.21
N GLY A 757 41.31 29.81 -11.50
CA GLY A 757 42.46 28.90 -11.39
C GLY A 757 42.65 27.72 -12.35
N GLU A 758 43.47 27.92 -13.39
CA GLU A 758 44.71 27.14 -13.64
C GLU A 758 45.73 28.10 -14.26
N GLY A 759 46.86 28.34 -13.58
CA GLY A 759 48.14 28.84 -14.12
C GLY A 759 48.17 30.16 -14.91
N ILE A 760 49.18 30.98 -14.66
CA ILE A 760 49.58 32.06 -15.58
C ILE A 760 50.13 31.40 -16.85
N ASP A 761 49.26 31.14 -17.84
CA ASP A 761 49.70 30.96 -19.22
C ASP A 761 50.03 32.36 -19.77
N ALA A 762 51.24 32.53 -20.29
CA ALA A 762 51.80 33.78 -20.80
C ALA A 762 51.08 34.31 -22.07
N ASN A 763 49.87 33.83 -22.34
CA ASN A 763 48.97 34.28 -23.40
C ASN A 763 47.80 35.12 -22.86
N ILE A 764 48.08 36.00 -21.88
CA ILE A 764 47.16 37.05 -21.42
C ILE A 764 47.02 38.09 -22.54
N ALA A 765 46.19 37.79 -23.53
CA ALA A 765 45.68 38.73 -24.53
C ALA A 765 44.29 38.39 -25.07
N LYS A 766 43.55 37.42 -24.50
CA LYS A 766 42.18 37.09 -24.94
C LYS A 766 41.23 36.73 -23.80
N ASN A 767 41.02 37.66 -22.87
CA ASN A 767 39.73 37.78 -22.19
C ASN A 767 38.89 38.79 -22.99
N LEU A 768 38.31 38.34 -24.11
CA LEU A 768 37.26 39.13 -24.76
C LEU A 768 35.93 38.75 -24.12
N ILE A 769 35.24 39.74 -23.53
CA ILE A 769 33.78 39.79 -23.71
C ILE A 769 33.60 39.92 -25.22
N THR A 770 33.36 38.82 -25.92
CA THR A 770 33.10 38.87 -27.36
C THR A 770 31.67 39.39 -27.55
N LEU A 771 31.49 40.70 -27.53
CA LEU A 771 30.35 41.38 -28.13
C LEU A 771 30.47 41.18 -29.66
N ASN A 772 29.83 40.16 -30.21
CA ASN A 772 29.81 39.88 -31.66
C ASN A 772 28.34 39.60 -32.06
N GLU A 773 27.71 40.21 -33.06
CA GLU A 773 28.20 40.95 -34.23
C GLU A 773 27.26 42.13 -34.60
N GLN A 774 27.90 43.15 -35.20
CA GLN A 774 27.43 44.27 -36.03
C GLN A 774 27.19 45.68 -35.46
N ASP A 775 27.10 45.93 -34.14
CA ASP A 775 26.98 47.32 -33.63
C ASP A 775 27.61 47.56 -32.23
N SER A 776 28.67 46.83 -31.83
CA SER A 776 29.28 47.01 -30.49
C SER A 776 30.75 47.44 -30.59
N GLU A 777 31.05 48.65 -30.11
CA GLU A 777 32.43 49.16 -29.99
C GLU A 777 33.18 48.45 -28.84
N LEU A 778 34.47 48.22 -29.06
CA LEU A 778 35.41 47.62 -28.10
C LEU A 778 35.62 48.57 -26.91
N LEU A 779 35.06 48.26 -25.74
CA LEU A 779 35.33 48.97 -24.49
C LEU A 779 36.57 48.36 -23.82
N GLU A 780 37.54 49.20 -23.50
CA GLU A 780 38.80 48.83 -22.86
C GLU A 780 38.55 48.20 -21.47
N LEU A 781 39.22 47.09 -21.17
CA LEU A 781 39.18 46.41 -19.88
C LEU A 781 40.46 46.77 -19.13
N SER A 782 40.34 47.48 -18.01
CA SER A 782 41.46 47.69 -17.09
C SER A 782 41.45 46.64 -15.97
N THR A 783 42.62 46.13 -15.63
CA THR A 783 42.85 45.18 -14.54
C THR A 783 43.48 45.92 -13.37
N GLU A 784 42.84 45.98 -12.21
CA GLU A 784 43.47 46.51 -10.99
C GLU A 784 43.87 45.35 -10.07
N LYS A 785 45.16 45.29 -9.73
CA LYS A 785 45.74 44.23 -8.90
C LYS A 785 45.60 44.65 -7.42
N THR A 786 44.62 44.11 -6.71
CA THR A 786 44.56 44.26 -5.24
C THR A 786 45.50 43.26 -4.56
N GLY A 787 46.02 43.60 -3.39
CA GLY A 787 47.14 42.94 -2.70
C GLY A 787 47.02 41.45 -2.36
N ASP A 788 45.89 40.81 -2.66
CA ASP A 788 45.68 39.37 -2.51
C ASP A 788 45.60 38.74 -3.91
N GLU A 789 46.58 37.91 -4.28
CA GLU A 789 46.86 37.46 -5.66
C GLU A 789 45.81 36.53 -6.31
N LYS A 790 44.51 36.65 -6.03
CA LYS A 790 43.46 35.74 -6.54
C LYS A 790 42.18 36.36 -7.11
N SER A 791 42.02 37.68 -7.12
CA SER A 791 40.84 38.34 -7.72
C SER A 791 41.26 39.44 -8.69
N LEU A 792 40.61 39.47 -9.86
CA LEU A 792 40.76 40.53 -10.86
C LEU A 792 39.51 41.40 -10.82
N TYR A 793 39.67 42.69 -10.51
CA TYR A 793 38.60 43.68 -10.59
C TYR A 793 38.49 44.22 -12.02
N PHE A 794 37.26 44.41 -12.50
CA PHE A 794 36.97 45.09 -13.76
C PHE A 794 36.25 46.41 -13.48
N VAL A 795 36.93 47.52 -13.71
CA VAL A 795 36.35 48.87 -13.65
C VAL A 795 36.24 49.40 -15.08
N MET A 796 35.02 49.76 -15.50
CA MET A 796 34.79 50.50 -16.74
C MET A 796 34.95 52.00 -16.46
N ASN A 797 35.98 52.63 -17.04
CA ASN A 797 36.16 54.08 -16.99
C ASN A 797 36.05 54.68 -18.39
N THR A 798 35.20 55.69 -18.57
CA THR A 798 35.13 56.48 -19.81
C THR A 798 35.75 57.86 -19.56
N LYS A 799 36.86 58.16 -20.25
CA LYS A 799 37.31 59.54 -20.44
C LYS A 799 37.66 59.80 -21.89
N GLU A 800 37.20 60.93 -22.41
CA GLU A 800 37.37 61.40 -23.79
C GLU A 800 38.83 61.59 -24.26
N GLU A 801 39.83 61.45 -23.39
CA GLU A 801 41.22 61.82 -23.67
C GLU A 801 42.03 60.82 -24.54
N TYR A 802 41.42 59.70 -24.98
CA TYR A 802 42.14 58.62 -25.69
C TYR A 802 41.62 58.26 -27.09
N LYS A 803 40.79 59.09 -27.72
CA LYS A 803 40.49 58.94 -29.15
C LYS A 803 41.78 59.17 -29.97
N ASN A 804 42.21 58.13 -30.69
CA ASN A 804 43.34 58.06 -31.64
C ASN A 804 44.75 57.80 -31.05
N LYS A 805 44.91 56.76 -30.22
CA LYS A 805 46.24 56.18 -29.96
C LYS A 805 46.26 54.70 -30.32
N THR A 806 47.36 54.27 -30.95
CA THR A 806 47.56 52.87 -31.28
C THR A 806 48.13 52.12 -30.08
N VAL A 807 47.95 50.79 -30.03
CA VAL A 807 48.42 49.91 -28.95
C VAL A 807 49.89 50.13 -28.57
N GLN A 808 50.74 50.60 -29.50
CA GLN A 808 52.15 50.91 -29.22
C GLN A 808 52.38 52.20 -28.42
N ASP A 809 51.48 53.19 -28.51
CA ASP A 809 51.60 54.45 -27.78
C ASP A 809 51.27 54.28 -26.27
N LEU A 810 50.46 53.27 -25.93
CA LEU A 810 50.02 52.96 -24.57
C LEU A 810 51.05 52.11 -23.80
N ILE A 811 51.72 51.18 -24.50
CA ILE A 811 52.81 50.37 -23.93
C ILE A 811 53.97 51.26 -23.45
N LYS A 812 54.16 52.43 -24.08
CA LYS A 812 55.18 53.40 -23.68
C LYS A 812 54.80 54.19 -22.43
N SER A 813 53.52 54.49 -22.18
CA SER A 813 53.10 55.24 -20.97
C SER A 813 53.04 54.37 -19.72
N ILE A 814 52.78 53.07 -19.87
CA ILE A 814 52.71 52.12 -18.76
C ILE A 814 54.11 51.82 -18.18
N ASN A 815 55.15 51.79 -19.02
CA ASN A 815 56.53 51.55 -18.57
C ASN A 815 57.16 52.73 -17.80
N ASP A 816 56.62 53.95 -17.90
CA ASP A 816 57.24 55.16 -17.34
C ASP A 816 56.59 55.66 -16.02
N SER A 817 55.50 55.07 -15.53
CA SER A 817 54.83 55.56 -14.30
C SER A 817 55.33 54.87 -13.02
N LYS A 818 56.15 55.60 -12.24
CA LYS A 818 56.52 55.22 -10.87
C LYS A 818 55.34 55.49 -9.91
N LYS A 819 55.05 54.48 -9.05
CA LYS A 819 54.17 54.42 -7.86
C LYS A 819 53.59 55.75 -7.31
N PRO A 820 52.34 55.67 -6.82
CA PRO A 820 51.99 56.25 -5.52
C PRO A 820 51.41 55.22 -4.53
N ASP A 821 51.75 55.39 -3.25
CA ASP A 821 51.23 54.69 -2.07
C ASP A 821 49.82 55.20 -1.69
N ILE A 822 48.90 54.30 -1.34
CA ILE A 822 47.71 54.62 -0.51
C ILE A 822 47.44 53.48 0.49
N THR A 823 47.23 53.88 1.74
CA THR A 823 47.05 53.07 2.96
C THR A 823 45.58 52.71 3.19
N ILE A 824 45.28 51.47 3.60
CA ILE A 824 43.93 51.00 3.98
C ILE A 824 43.63 51.36 5.45
N PRO A 825 42.46 51.92 5.81
CA PRO A 825 42.08 52.11 7.21
C PRO A 825 41.61 50.79 7.84
N ASN A 826 42.29 50.39 8.91
CA ASN A 826 41.92 49.23 9.74
C ASN A 826 40.58 49.42 10.46
N ASN A 827 39.76 48.38 10.37
CA ASN A 827 38.58 48.14 11.19
C ASN A 827 38.99 47.95 12.68
N LYS A 828 38.41 48.73 13.59
CA LYS A 828 38.45 48.58 15.06
C LYS A 828 37.16 49.21 15.62
N ILE A 829 36.41 48.73 16.60
CA ILE A 829 36.49 47.71 17.68
C ILE A 829 35.11 47.75 18.37
N VAL A 830 34.60 46.67 18.97
CA VAL A 830 34.12 46.67 20.39
C VAL A 830 34.24 45.24 20.96
N GLY A 831 34.88 44.94 22.11
CA GLY A 831 35.56 45.79 23.08
C GLY A 831 36.21 45.01 24.25
N LYS A 832 37.25 45.63 24.83
CA LYS A 832 37.73 45.75 26.24
C LYS A 832 37.61 44.55 27.22
N LYS A 833 38.50 44.29 28.19
CA LYS A 833 39.76 44.87 28.71
C LYS A 833 40.28 43.91 29.81
N SER A 834 41.59 43.64 29.88
CA SER A 834 42.47 43.84 31.06
C SER A 834 43.78 43.03 30.95
N HIS A 835 44.91 43.74 31.10
CA HIS A 835 46.29 43.24 31.29
C HIS A 835 46.60 43.09 32.80
N PRO A 836 47.79 42.64 33.29
CA PRO A 836 49.10 42.41 32.61
C PRO A 836 49.92 41.16 33.06
N GLY A 837 51.04 40.86 32.37
CA GLY A 837 52.10 39.98 32.90
C GLY A 837 53.23 39.58 31.93
N THR A 838 54.25 40.44 31.77
CA THR A 838 55.72 40.20 31.66
C THR A 838 56.33 38.95 30.96
N GLU A 839 57.00 39.20 29.81
CA GLU A 839 58.43 38.92 29.45
C GLU A 839 58.99 37.46 29.27
N PRO A 840 60.18 37.24 28.63
CA PRO A 840 60.30 36.55 27.32
C PRO A 840 61.29 35.35 27.27
N GLY A 841 61.42 34.65 26.13
CA GLY A 841 62.48 33.64 25.95
C GLY A 841 62.61 32.94 24.59
N THR A 842 63.49 33.49 23.74
CA THR A 842 64.49 32.83 22.85
C THR A 842 64.14 31.62 21.97
N GLU A 843 64.23 31.85 20.65
CA GLU A 843 64.67 30.98 19.54
C GLU A 843 66.05 30.28 19.75
N PRO A 844 66.65 29.51 18.79
CA PRO A 844 66.14 28.77 17.61
C PRO A 844 66.83 27.37 17.38
N GLY A 845 66.48 26.65 16.29
CA GLY A 845 67.29 25.50 15.82
C GLY A 845 66.86 24.82 14.50
N THR A 846 67.26 25.43 13.37
CA THR A 846 67.80 24.84 12.12
C THR A 846 67.27 23.52 11.51
N GLU A 847 66.75 23.65 10.28
CA GLU A 847 66.73 22.67 9.15
C GLU A 847 68.18 22.20 8.74
N PRO A 848 68.46 21.37 7.69
CA PRO A 848 67.61 20.80 6.60
C PRO A 848 67.91 19.33 6.17
N GLY A 849 67.11 18.79 5.21
CA GLY A 849 67.69 18.04 4.09
C GLY A 849 67.04 16.73 3.62
N THR A 850 66.41 16.80 2.43
CA THR A 850 66.48 15.88 1.26
C THR A 850 65.80 14.48 1.25
N GLU A 851 64.82 14.36 0.35
CA GLU A 851 64.34 13.17 -0.41
C GLU A 851 65.48 12.48 -1.23
N PRO A 852 65.32 11.32 -1.96
CA PRO A 852 64.09 10.70 -2.52
C PRO A 852 64.03 9.15 -2.60
N GLY A 853 62.89 8.58 -3.05
CA GLY A 853 62.90 7.39 -3.91
C GLY A 853 61.87 6.26 -3.70
N THR A 854 60.87 6.22 -4.59
CA THR A 854 60.34 5.05 -5.35
C THR A 854 59.77 3.80 -4.65
N GLU A 855 58.48 3.56 -4.94
CA GLU A 855 57.72 2.28 -5.02
C GLU A 855 58.45 1.15 -5.78
N PRO A 856 58.15 -0.17 -5.59
CA PRO A 856 56.84 -0.76 -5.97
C PRO A 856 56.34 -2.06 -5.28
N GLY A 857 55.02 -2.31 -5.36
CA GLY A 857 54.48 -3.60 -5.82
C GLY A 857 53.88 -4.63 -4.83
N THR A 858 52.62 -5.00 -5.12
CA THR A 858 51.98 -6.34 -5.07
C THR A 858 51.56 -6.98 -3.72
N GLU A 859 50.24 -7.08 -3.53
CA GLU A 859 49.50 -8.22 -2.91
C GLU A 859 49.65 -9.52 -3.73
N PRO A 860 49.30 -10.76 -3.28
CA PRO A 860 48.23 -11.10 -2.31
C PRO A 860 48.50 -12.30 -1.34
N GLY A 861 47.63 -12.50 -0.34
CA GLY A 861 47.64 -13.75 0.45
C GLY A 861 46.66 -13.86 1.62
N THR A 862 45.55 -14.56 1.37
CA THR A 862 44.89 -15.63 2.19
C THR A 862 44.44 -15.39 3.64
N GLU A 863 43.15 -15.69 3.88
CA GLU A 863 42.51 -16.03 5.17
C GLU A 863 43.23 -17.17 5.93
N PRO A 864 42.99 -17.29 7.25
CA PRO A 864 42.02 -18.31 7.70
C PRO A 864 41.10 -17.85 8.86
N GLY A 865 39.87 -18.35 8.86
CA GLY A 865 38.83 -18.01 9.83
C GLY A 865 38.92 -18.69 11.21
N THR A 866 37.96 -18.38 12.07
CA THR A 866 37.40 -19.24 13.14
C THR A 866 36.22 -18.53 13.83
N GLU A 867 35.02 -19.07 13.68
CA GLU A 867 33.92 -19.09 14.66
C GLU A 867 33.76 -20.57 15.10
N PRO A 868 33.12 -20.96 16.23
CA PRO A 868 31.93 -20.32 16.84
C PRO A 868 31.88 -20.30 18.39
N GLY A 869 30.94 -19.53 18.95
CA GLY A 869 30.58 -19.60 20.36
C GLY A 869 29.08 -19.33 20.58
N THR A 870 28.35 -20.37 20.99
CA THR A 870 26.94 -20.32 21.43
C THR A 870 26.82 -20.30 22.96
N GLU A 871 25.86 -19.50 23.44
CA GLU A 871 24.97 -19.67 24.63
C GLU A 871 25.49 -19.51 26.08
N PRO A 872 24.62 -19.36 27.12
CA PRO A 872 23.15 -19.09 27.17
C PRO A 872 22.63 -18.10 28.28
N GLY A 873 21.38 -17.63 28.14
CA GLY A 873 20.29 -17.77 29.14
C GLY A 873 20.08 -16.72 30.26
N THR A 874 18.96 -15.97 30.21
CA THR A 874 17.74 -16.08 31.08
C THR A 874 16.62 -15.23 30.53
#